data_AF-A3VAL2-F1
#
_entry.id   AF-A3VAL2-F1
#
_cell.length_a   1.000
_cell.length_b   1.000
_cell.length_c   1.000
_cell.angle_alpha   90.00
_cell.angle_beta   90.00
_cell.angle_gamma   90.00
#
_symmetry.space_group_name_H-M   'P 1'
#
loop_
_entity.id
_entity.type
_entity.pdbx_description
1 polymer ?
#
loop_
_entity_poly.entity_id
_entity_poly.type
_entity_poly.pdbx_seq_one_letter_code
_entity_poly.pdbx_strand_id
1 'polypeptide(L)'
;MTRGRAASTMLSTGRKIWTGAVAVLIVLILAVGSIALYRTVLDSEADMELVTGEVPRIVGGLERAIGYGGFIHNFKNHVLRADVGRYGEAARADYQTAMELLDALDELGAEVGVPIQSEDLRATLAEYHAMLDEIDRLHASGASPGEIDAAVRLPDEDAVANLVDIQLQFDAALSAELDRNRLRITALVVSLIGAFFLGNLLIALTLVSSQRAKARDTSRIAALNARLNAILETAQSGILGLDKGGSIVADNAGARAILPPEVFGAGADWPDLIPTRGVDDMEPLTGTANPFVRAARGETIRDALVIIGDGEMPRYLKVSSAPIATRPSEDVQAVVLLDDVSELERNRQQAERAARLDALGQLTGGIAHDFNNLLGTIEYAVELARDDVSETGNRYLDTARNAVRRGADLTRRMLTFARRQPGAPRSHDVAALMANVAELSRPALDASIRLEIVEPETPLWVQCDDGQFENAVLNLVLNSRDAIRASGHGSTITVRARALDGMSSRQLGRPGPDGGARDFVEFSVSDDGPGMSAEVRRRATDPFFTTKGQQDGTGLGLSVVYGFVEQSGGVLKIYSEVGRGTTVRLILPRGSAEGAAPRRSTDQPVTPGAGEHILVVDDQPDLLAITRDMLEGFGYRVTTARSGAEALEWLGSAGPCDLLLTDVVMPGMSGFEIAAAVRAMAPKVPVIYMSGYTGISDEQMGDVVAPVVQKPSPPGELSALIRAGLDGHHAA
;
A
#
# COMPACT_ATOMS: atom_id res chain seq x y z
N MET A 1 13.94 -16.43 -7.64
CA MET A 1 13.42 -16.28 -9.04
C MET A 1 14.42 -15.66 -10.02
N THR A 2 15.59 -15.19 -9.60
CA THR A 2 16.59 -14.50 -10.46
C THR A 2 17.51 -15.43 -11.25
N ARG A 3 17.78 -16.66 -10.79
CA ARG A 3 18.62 -17.65 -11.53
C ARG A 3 17.92 -18.28 -12.74
N GLY A 4 16.58 -18.34 -12.77
CA GLY A 4 15.83 -18.94 -13.87
C GLY A 4 15.71 -18.05 -15.12
N ARG A 5 15.74 -16.72 -14.95
CA ARG A 5 15.65 -15.78 -16.08
C ARG A 5 16.91 -15.76 -16.93
N ALA A 6 18.11 -15.77 -16.32
CA ALA A 6 19.38 -15.77 -17.04
C ALA A 6 19.59 -17.04 -17.89
N ALA A 7 19.14 -18.21 -17.40
CA ALA A 7 19.19 -19.45 -18.16
C ALA A 7 18.27 -19.42 -19.39
N SER A 8 17.07 -18.82 -19.28
CA SER A 8 16.12 -18.74 -20.39
C SER A 8 16.56 -17.77 -21.51
N THR A 9 17.21 -16.66 -21.17
CA THR A 9 17.77 -15.73 -22.16
C THR A 9 18.99 -16.35 -22.85
N MET A 10 19.88 -17.02 -22.11
CA MET A 10 21.02 -17.75 -22.70
C MET A 10 20.58 -18.86 -23.65
N LEU A 11 19.54 -19.63 -23.31
CA LEU A 11 18.98 -20.66 -24.18
C LEU A 11 18.35 -20.07 -25.47
N SER A 12 17.71 -18.90 -25.37
CA SER A 12 17.10 -18.24 -26.54
C SER A 12 18.14 -17.62 -27.48
N THR A 13 19.21 -17.04 -26.93
CA THR A 13 20.32 -16.46 -27.70
C THR A 13 21.17 -17.57 -28.33
N GLY A 14 21.46 -18.63 -27.58
CA GLY A 14 22.16 -19.81 -28.07
C GLY A 14 21.42 -20.50 -29.22
N ARG A 15 20.09 -20.56 -29.16
CA ARG A 15 19.24 -21.14 -30.23
C ARG A 15 19.22 -20.28 -31.50
N LYS A 16 19.26 -18.94 -31.39
CA LYS A 16 19.37 -18.03 -32.56
C LYS A 16 20.74 -18.13 -33.24
N ILE A 17 21.81 -18.23 -32.45
CA ILE A 17 23.18 -18.42 -32.95
C ILE A 17 23.30 -19.78 -33.65
N TRP A 18 22.73 -20.84 -33.07
CA TRP A 18 22.70 -22.17 -33.68
C TRP A 18 21.95 -22.20 -35.01
N THR A 19 20.78 -21.55 -35.12
CA THR A 19 20.03 -21.51 -36.39
C THR A 19 20.78 -20.76 -37.50
N GLY A 20 21.50 -19.69 -37.15
CA GLY A 20 22.35 -18.98 -38.12
C GLY A 20 23.55 -19.81 -38.56
N ALA A 21 24.21 -20.49 -37.62
CA ALA A 21 25.36 -21.34 -37.91
C ALA A 21 24.99 -22.55 -38.79
N VAL A 22 23.85 -23.19 -38.55
CA VAL A 22 23.36 -24.31 -39.37
C VAL A 22 23.03 -23.86 -40.79
N ALA A 23 22.42 -22.69 -40.96
CA ALA A 23 22.14 -22.13 -42.29
C ALA A 23 23.42 -21.87 -43.09
N VAL A 24 24.44 -21.28 -42.45
CA VAL A 24 25.76 -21.03 -43.08
C VAL A 24 26.45 -22.35 -43.46
N LEU A 25 26.40 -23.35 -42.59
CA LEU A 25 27.00 -24.67 -42.85
C LEU A 25 26.36 -25.37 -44.05
N ILE A 26 25.02 -25.31 -44.19
CA ILE A 26 24.30 -25.90 -45.33
C ILE A 26 24.69 -25.22 -46.64
N VAL A 27 24.78 -23.89 -46.65
CA VAL A 27 25.24 -23.13 -47.84
C VAL A 27 26.67 -23.50 -48.22
N LEU A 28 27.55 -23.69 -47.22
CA LEU A 28 28.94 -24.08 -47.45
C LEU A 28 29.05 -25.48 -48.06
N ILE A 29 28.28 -26.45 -47.56
CA ILE A 29 28.24 -27.82 -48.09
C ILE A 29 27.75 -27.83 -49.54
N LEU A 30 26.71 -27.06 -49.85
CA LEU A 30 26.18 -26.95 -51.22
C LEU A 30 27.17 -26.28 -52.18
N ALA A 31 27.92 -25.27 -51.70
CA ALA A 31 28.97 -24.62 -52.48
C ALA A 31 30.14 -25.59 -52.77
N VAL A 32 30.59 -26.36 -51.77
CA VAL A 32 31.65 -27.36 -51.95
C VAL A 32 31.23 -28.46 -52.93
N GLY A 33 29.99 -28.97 -52.81
CA GLY A 33 29.45 -29.95 -53.75
C GLY A 33 29.34 -29.42 -55.18
N SER A 34 28.96 -28.15 -55.35
CA SER A 34 28.89 -27.50 -56.67
C SER A 34 30.27 -27.30 -57.30
N ILE A 35 31.30 -26.97 -56.49
CA ILE A 35 32.69 -26.83 -56.97
C ILE A 35 33.25 -28.19 -57.43
N ALA A 36 32.98 -29.27 -56.68
CA ALA A 36 33.42 -30.62 -57.05
C ALA A 36 32.77 -31.09 -58.36
N LEU A 37 31.48 -30.79 -58.55
CA LEU A 37 30.75 -31.12 -59.77
C LEU A 37 31.15 -30.25 -60.97
N TYR A 38 31.49 -28.98 -60.74
CA TYR A 38 32.03 -28.10 -61.77
C TYR A 38 33.40 -28.58 -62.29
N ARG A 39 34.27 -29.04 -61.37
CA ARG A 39 35.59 -29.57 -61.73
C ARG A 39 35.49 -30.83 -62.60
N THR A 40 34.55 -31.71 -62.31
CA THR A 40 34.32 -32.92 -63.13
C THR A 40 33.74 -32.62 -64.51
N VAL A 41 33.02 -31.50 -64.68
CA VAL A 41 32.58 -31.04 -66.01
C VAL A 41 33.76 -30.48 -66.81
N LEU A 42 34.63 -29.69 -66.17
CA LEU A 42 35.83 -29.14 -66.81
C LEU A 42 36.81 -30.22 -67.28
N ASP A 43 37.07 -31.23 -66.45
CA ASP A 43 37.98 -32.32 -66.82
C ASP A 43 37.44 -33.08 -68.05
N SER A 44 36.12 -33.27 -68.15
CA SER A 44 35.49 -33.94 -69.30
C SER A 44 35.42 -33.09 -70.57
N GLU A 45 35.47 -31.77 -70.46
CA GLU A 45 35.56 -30.86 -71.62
C GLU A 45 36.93 -30.97 -72.30
N ALA A 46 38.00 -31.12 -71.52
CA ALA A 46 39.35 -31.34 -72.04
C ALA A 46 39.48 -32.69 -72.78
N ASP A 47 38.91 -33.76 -72.22
CA ASP A 47 38.89 -35.08 -72.88
C ASP A 47 38.11 -35.04 -74.21
N MET A 48 36.99 -34.32 -74.26
CA MET A 48 36.18 -34.11 -75.46
C MET A 48 36.91 -33.34 -76.58
N GLU A 49 37.73 -32.35 -76.22
CA GLU A 49 38.51 -31.56 -77.20
C GLU A 49 39.60 -32.42 -77.86
N LEU A 50 40.22 -33.33 -77.11
CA LEU A 50 41.18 -34.31 -77.61
C LEU A 50 40.51 -35.28 -78.63
N VAL A 51 39.37 -35.84 -78.24
CA VAL A 51 38.58 -36.84 -78.98
C VAL A 51 38.03 -36.28 -80.30
N THR A 52 37.51 -35.05 -80.29
CA THR A 52 36.89 -34.43 -81.47
C THR A 52 37.90 -33.99 -82.53
N GLY A 53 39.17 -33.79 -82.18
CA GLY A 53 40.24 -33.39 -83.10
C GLY A 53 41.12 -34.54 -83.61
N GLU A 54 41.59 -35.40 -82.71
CA GLU A 54 42.57 -36.45 -83.04
C GLU A 54 41.95 -37.66 -83.75
N VAL A 55 40.74 -38.07 -83.39
CA VAL A 55 40.16 -39.31 -83.94
C VAL A 55 39.76 -39.23 -85.40
N PRO A 56 39.06 -38.19 -85.88
CA PRO A 56 38.79 -38.05 -87.31
C PRO A 56 40.09 -37.98 -88.14
N ARG A 57 41.17 -37.45 -87.57
CA ARG A 57 42.49 -37.38 -88.20
C ARG A 57 43.12 -38.77 -88.34
N ILE A 58 43.05 -39.60 -87.30
CA ILE A 58 43.58 -40.97 -87.28
C ILE A 58 42.74 -41.88 -88.19
N VAL A 59 41.42 -41.89 -88.06
CA VAL A 59 40.50 -42.69 -88.88
C VAL A 59 40.58 -42.29 -90.36
N GLY A 60 40.59 -40.99 -90.68
CA GLY A 60 40.79 -40.53 -92.06
C GLY A 60 42.21 -40.77 -92.59
N GLY A 61 43.19 -40.97 -91.70
CA GLY A 61 44.51 -41.50 -92.06
C GLY A 61 44.44 -42.97 -92.45
N LEU A 62 43.73 -43.78 -91.65
CA LEU A 62 43.57 -45.22 -91.83
C LEU A 62 42.80 -45.54 -93.12
N GLU A 63 41.71 -44.81 -93.40
CA GLU A 63 40.96 -44.92 -94.66
C GLU A 63 41.83 -44.67 -95.90
N ARG A 64 42.74 -43.68 -95.82
CA ARG A 64 43.67 -43.38 -96.92
C ARG A 64 44.77 -44.43 -97.05
N ALA A 65 45.30 -44.90 -95.92
CA ALA A 65 46.33 -45.93 -95.89
C ALA A 65 45.82 -47.28 -96.42
N ILE A 66 44.53 -47.61 -96.23
CA ILE A 66 43.94 -48.87 -96.67
C ILE A 66 43.28 -48.77 -98.05
N GLY A 67 42.60 -47.65 -98.34
CA GLY A 67 41.67 -47.47 -99.45
C GLY A 67 42.28 -47.09 -100.81
N TYR A 68 41.61 -46.21 -101.56
CA TYR A 68 41.93 -45.89 -102.95
C TYR A 68 43.26 -45.12 -103.07
N GLY A 69 44.28 -45.77 -103.62
CA GLY A 69 45.66 -45.26 -103.68
C GLY A 69 46.58 -45.74 -102.54
N GLY A 70 46.03 -46.43 -101.54
CA GLY A 70 46.76 -47.02 -100.43
C GLY A 70 46.98 -48.54 -100.57
N PHE A 71 47.02 -49.25 -99.45
CA PHE A 71 47.43 -50.64 -99.33
C PHE A 71 46.70 -51.59 -100.27
N ILE A 72 45.37 -51.64 -100.24
CA ILE A 72 44.58 -52.57 -101.07
C ILE A 72 44.73 -52.21 -102.56
N HIS A 73 44.82 -50.92 -102.89
CA HIS A 73 45.03 -50.46 -104.26
C HIS A 73 46.41 -50.86 -104.78
N ASN A 74 47.46 -50.67 -103.99
CA ASN A 74 48.83 -51.01 -104.35
C ASN A 74 49.03 -52.54 -104.39
N PHE A 75 48.38 -53.28 -103.48
CA PHE A 75 48.32 -54.74 -103.50
C PHE A 75 47.73 -55.27 -104.82
N LYS A 76 46.54 -54.80 -105.22
CA LYS A 76 45.91 -55.21 -106.48
C LYS A 76 46.72 -54.82 -107.72
N ASN A 77 47.32 -53.63 -107.72
CA ASN A 77 48.18 -53.23 -108.84
C ASN A 77 49.45 -54.08 -108.91
N HIS A 78 49.99 -54.49 -107.76
CA HIS A 78 51.10 -55.42 -107.69
C HIS A 78 50.73 -56.74 -108.36
N VAL A 79 49.60 -57.36 -107.97
CA VAL A 79 49.07 -58.58 -108.62
C VAL A 79 49.02 -58.44 -110.15
N LEU A 80 48.49 -57.32 -110.66
CA LEU A 80 48.24 -57.12 -112.09
C LEU A 80 49.47 -56.73 -112.93
N ARG A 81 50.53 -56.16 -112.34
CA ARG A 81 51.62 -55.49 -113.09
C ARG A 81 53.01 -55.91 -112.59
N ALA A 82 53.48 -57.05 -113.10
CA ALA A 82 54.78 -57.64 -112.75
C ALA A 82 56.01 -56.79 -113.16
N ASP A 83 55.87 -55.87 -114.12
CA ASP A 83 56.97 -55.07 -114.67
C ASP A 83 57.31 -53.83 -113.84
N VAL A 84 56.51 -53.51 -112.82
CA VAL A 84 56.66 -52.31 -112.00
C VAL A 84 56.70 -52.65 -110.50
N GLY A 85 57.88 -53.08 -110.01
CA GLY A 85 58.09 -53.50 -108.61
C GLY A 85 57.80 -52.45 -107.52
N ARG A 86 57.54 -51.18 -107.90
CA ARG A 86 57.21 -50.10 -106.96
C ARG A 86 55.91 -50.32 -106.17
N TYR A 87 54.95 -51.08 -106.72
CA TYR A 87 53.63 -51.25 -106.09
C TYR A 87 53.69 -52.20 -104.89
N GLY A 88 54.51 -53.26 -104.94
CA GLY A 88 54.75 -54.13 -103.79
C GLY A 88 55.45 -53.42 -102.63
N GLU A 89 56.45 -52.58 -102.91
CA GLU A 89 57.09 -51.74 -101.88
C GLU A 89 56.13 -50.70 -101.30
N ALA A 90 55.34 -50.03 -102.15
CA ALA A 90 54.33 -49.08 -101.71
C ALA A 90 53.26 -49.75 -100.82
N ALA A 91 52.79 -50.95 -101.17
CA ALA A 91 51.87 -51.71 -100.34
C ALA A 91 52.47 -52.04 -98.95
N ARG A 92 53.74 -52.46 -98.87
CA ARG A 92 54.37 -52.73 -97.57
C ARG A 92 54.48 -51.46 -96.71
N ALA A 93 54.77 -50.31 -97.31
CA ALA A 93 54.82 -49.03 -96.61
C ALA A 93 53.43 -48.56 -96.13
N ASP A 94 52.40 -48.72 -96.95
CA ASP A 94 51.02 -48.39 -96.59
C ASP A 94 50.50 -49.28 -95.45
N TYR A 95 50.87 -50.58 -95.45
CA TYR A 95 50.56 -51.50 -94.35
C TYR A 95 51.20 -51.04 -93.03
N GLN A 96 52.49 -50.67 -93.04
CA GLN A 96 53.16 -50.15 -91.84
C GLN A 96 52.48 -48.87 -91.33
N THR A 97 52.15 -47.95 -92.24
CA THR A 97 51.42 -46.72 -91.90
C THR A 97 50.06 -47.03 -91.27
N ALA A 98 49.34 -48.03 -91.79
CA ALA A 98 48.06 -48.46 -91.23
C ALA A 98 48.22 -49.05 -89.82
N MET A 99 49.27 -49.85 -89.56
CA MET A 99 49.54 -50.40 -88.22
C MET A 99 49.89 -49.31 -87.20
N GLU A 100 50.71 -48.33 -87.57
CA GLU A 100 51.05 -47.18 -86.70
C GLU A 100 49.80 -46.36 -86.34
N LEU A 101 48.89 -46.16 -87.30
CA LEU A 101 47.63 -45.44 -87.06
C LEU A 101 46.68 -46.24 -86.16
N LEU A 102 46.67 -47.58 -86.27
CA LEU A 102 45.89 -48.43 -85.36
C LEU A 102 46.46 -48.41 -83.94
N ASP A 103 47.80 -48.37 -83.77
CA ASP A 103 48.43 -48.23 -82.45
C ASP A 103 48.05 -46.89 -81.80
N ALA A 104 48.11 -45.79 -82.56
CA ALA A 104 47.72 -44.47 -82.09
C ALA A 104 46.22 -44.42 -81.70
N LEU A 105 45.38 -45.16 -82.42
CA LEU A 105 43.95 -45.27 -82.14
C LEU A 105 43.70 -46.02 -80.82
N ASP A 106 44.40 -47.12 -80.58
CA ASP A 106 44.27 -47.92 -79.35
C ASP A 106 44.77 -47.13 -78.12
N GLU A 107 45.88 -46.39 -78.24
CA GLU A 107 46.39 -45.52 -77.17
C GLU A 107 45.40 -44.42 -76.80
N LEU A 108 44.84 -43.74 -77.82
CA LEU A 108 43.84 -42.70 -77.62
C LEU A 108 42.54 -43.25 -77.04
N GLY A 109 42.13 -44.45 -77.47
CA GLY A 109 41.04 -45.19 -76.86
C GLY A 109 41.28 -45.47 -75.36
N ALA A 110 42.50 -45.88 -74.99
CA ALA A 110 42.86 -46.13 -73.59
C ALA A 110 42.89 -44.85 -72.73
N GLU A 111 43.37 -43.72 -73.28
CA GLU A 111 43.42 -42.43 -72.60
C GLU A 111 42.02 -41.89 -72.29
N VAL A 112 41.08 -42.09 -73.21
CA VAL A 112 39.69 -41.62 -73.11
C VAL A 112 38.77 -42.68 -72.45
N GLY A 113 39.29 -43.89 -72.19
CA GLY A 113 38.54 -44.99 -71.57
C GLY A 113 37.53 -45.67 -72.50
N VAL A 114 37.75 -45.62 -73.81
CA VAL A 114 36.96 -46.26 -74.86
C VAL A 114 37.80 -47.39 -75.48
N PRO A 115 37.58 -48.67 -75.12
CA PRO A 115 38.32 -49.77 -75.74
C PRO A 115 37.89 -49.94 -77.19
N ILE A 116 38.81 -49.72 -78.14
CA ILE A 116 38.58 -49.90 -79.58
C ILE A 116 39.07 -51.29 -79.97
N GLN A 117 38.24 -52.06 -80.66
CA GLN A 117 38.62 -53.41 -81.11
C GLN A 117 39.30 -53.34 -82.48
N SER A 118 40.60 -53.01 -82.50
CA SER A 118 41.40 -52.95 -83.73
C SER A 118 41.92 -54.32 -84.20
N GLU A 119 41.82 -55.36 -83.36
CA GLU A 119 42.41 -56.69 -83.58
C GLU A 119 41.95 -57.35 -84.88
N ASP A 120 40.67 -57.26 -85.23
CA ASP A 120 40.11 -57.90 -86.43
C ASP A 120 40.60 -57.24 -87.73
N LEU A 121 40.73 -55.91 -87.73
CA LEU A 121 41.29 -55.18 -88.87
C LEU A 121 42.80 -55.44 -89.01
N ARG A 122 43.53 -55.53 -87.89
CA ARG A 122 44.95 -55.91 -87.89
C ARG A 122 45.15 -57.30 -88.45
N ALA A 123 44.35 -58.27 -88.01
CA ALA A 123 44.40 -59.64 -88.51
C ALA A 123 44.16 -59.68 -90.03
N THR A 124 43.11 -58.97 -90.49
CA THR A 124 42.78 -58.88 -91.92
C THR A 124 43.94 -58.29 -92.72
N LEU A 125 44.50 -57.14 -92.31
CA LEU A 125 45.61 -56.49 -93.00
C LEU A 125 46.89 -57.36 -92.99
N ALA A 126 47.14 -58.09 -91.91
CA ALA A 126 48.29 -58.99 -91.80
C ALA A 126 48.18 -60.17 -92.80
N GLU A 127 46.98 -60.71 -93.03
CA GLU A 127 46.74 -61.74 -94.04
C GLU A 127 47.05 -61.23 -95.46
N TYR A 128 46.56 -60.04 -95.81
CA TYR A 128 46.92 -59.38 -97.08
C TYR A 128 48.42 -59.12 -97.17
N HIS A 129 49.08 -58.71 -96.08
CA HIS A 129 50.52 -58.44 -96.09
C HIS A 129 51.34 -59.71 -96.36
N ALA A 130 50.99 -60.83 -95.70
CA ALA A 130 51.67 -62.12 -95.88
C ALA A 130 51.62 -62.62 -97.33
N MET A 131 50.56 -62.25 -98.05
CA MET A 131 50.34 -62.60 -99.44
C MET A 131 51.23 -61.85 -100.44
N LEU A 132 51.82 -60.69 -100.07
CA LEU A 132 52.73 -59.94 -100.95
C LEU A 132 53.97 -60.74 -101.34
N ASP A 133 54.50 -61.56 -100.42
CA ASP A 133 55.67 -62.40 -100.67
C ASP A 133 55.34 -63.60 -101.60
N GLU A 134 54.07 -64.03 -101.63
CA GLU A 134 53.59 -65.02 -102.61
C GLU A 134 53.44 -64.39 -103.99
N ILE A 135 52.94 -63.16 -104.08
CA ILE A 135 52.86 -62.41 -105.36
C ILE A 135 54.25 -62.25 -105.97
N ASP A 136 55.24 -61.82 -105.18
CA ASP A 136 56.63 -61.67 -105.65
C ASP A 136 57.22 -62.98 -106.19
N ARG A 137 56.94 -64.11 -105.50
CA ARG A 137 57.37 -65.44 -105.95
C ARG A 137 56.71 -65.85 -107.27
N LEU A 138 55.41 -65.61 -107.43
CA LEU A 138 54.67 -65.97 -108.63
C LEU A 138 55.08 -65.10 -109.83
N HIS A 139 55.32 -63.80 -109.65
CA HIS A 139 55.91 -62.95 -110.71
C HIS A 139 57.27 -63.44 -111.15
N ALA A 140 58.16 -63.81 -110.20
CA ALA A 140 59.48 -64.34 -110.51
C ALA A 140 59.43 -65.66 -111.30
N SER A 141 58.36 -66.44 -111.14
CA SER A 141 58.11 -67.68 -111.90
C SER A 141 57.52 -67.45 -113.30
N GLY A 142 57.16 -66.22 -113.65
CA GLY A 142 56.58 -65.85 -114.95
C GLY A 142 55.08 -66.13 -115.08
N ALA A 143 54.36 -66.33 -113.96
CA ALA A 143 52.92 -66.58 -113.94
C ALA A 143 52.11 -65.41 -114.55
N SER A 144 50.99 -65.71 -115.21
CA SER A 144 50.12 -64.68 -115.78
C SER A 144 49.33 -63.92 -114.71
N PRO A 145 48.92 -62.66 -114.94
CA PRO A 145 48.17 -61.88 -113.96
C PRO A 145 46.90 -62.57 -113.43
N GLY A 146 46.21 -63.38 -114.26
CA GLY A 146 45.02 -64.12 -113.84
C GLY A 146 45.32 -65.32 -112.93
N GLU A 147 46.50 -65.94 -113.04
CA GLU A 147 46.93 -67.02 -112.16
C GLU A 147 47.36 -66.50 -110.79
N ILE A 148 47.97 -65.31 -110.75
CA ILE A 148 48.36 -64.62 -109.52
C ILE A 148 47.12 -64.10 -108.80
N ASP A 149 46.18 -63.46 -109.52
CA ASP A 149 44.92 -63.02 -108.92
C ASP A 149 44.13 -64.19 -108.31
N ALA A 150 44.10 -65.37 -108.96
CA ALA A 150 43.43 -66.55 -108.43
C ALA A 150 44.11 -67.14 -107.18
N ALA A 151 45.44 -67.07 -107.07
CA ALA A 151 46.19 -67.62 -105.95
C ALA A 151 46.12 -66.75 -104.69
N VAL A 152 45.84 -65.45 -104.86
CA VAL A 152 45.98 -64.44 -103.81
C VAL A 152 44.67 -63.68 -103.56
N ARG A 153 43.54 -64.26 -103.98
CA ARG A 153 42.22 -63.64 -103.86
C ARG A 153 41.70 -63.70 -102.42
N LEU A 154 41.56 -62.54 -101.79
CA LEU A 154 40.84 -62.34 -100.54
C LEU A 154 39.56 -61.51 -100.77
N PRO A 155 38.52 -61.66 -99.94
CA PRO A 155 37.38 -60.75 -99.94
C PRO A 155 37.81 -59.36 -99.44
N ASP A 156 37.53 -58.31 -100.22
CA ASP A 156 37.77 -56.93 -99.76
C ASP A 156 36.72 -56.45 -98.74
N GLU A 157 35.62 -57.19 -98.62
CA GLU A 157 34.44 -56.80 -97.82
C GLU A 157 34.75 -56.77 -96.31
N ASP A 158 35.62 -57.66 -95.82
CA ASP A 158 35.92 -57.80 -94.40
C ASP A 158 36.75 -56.63 -93.84
N ALA A 159 37.75 -56.14 -94.60
CA ALA A 159 38.56 -54.99 -94.18
C ALA A 159 37.76 -53.69 -94.12
N VAL A 160 36.84 -53.50 -95.07
CA VAL A 160 35.94 -52.33 -95.09
C VAL A 160 34.89 -52.44 -93.98
N ALA A 161 34.34 -53.64 -93.74
CA ALA A 161 33.40 -53.86 -92.66
C ALA A 161 34.02 -53.58 -91.28
N ASN A 162 35.25 -54.03 -91.04
CA ASN A 162 35.96 -53.81 -89.78
C ASN A 162 36.27 -52.32 -89.55
N LEU A 163 36.59 -51.55 -90.60
CA LEU A 163 36.82 -50.11 -90.48
C LEU A 163 35.53 -49.33 -90.17
N VAL A 164 34.41 -49.74 -90.77
CA VAL A 164 33.08 -49.18 -90.45
C VAL A 164 32.67 -49.50 -89.01
N ASP A 165 32.99 -50.71 -88.52
CA ASP A 165 32.69 -51.09 -87.13
C ASP A 165 33.45 -50.23 -86.12
N ILE A 166 34.75 -50.00 -86.34
CA ILE A 166 35.57 -49.09 -85.51
C ILE A 166 34.96 -47.67 -85.48
N GLN A 167 34.49 -47.16 -86.61
CA GLN A 167 33.86 -45.84 -86.68
C GLN A 167 32.53 -45.80 -85.90
N LEU A 168 31.71 -46.85 -86.01
CA LEU A 168 30.45 -46.96 -85.26
C LEU A 168 30.68 -47.07 -83.74
N GLN A 169 31.70 -47.82 -83.32
CA GLN A 169 32.08 -47.94 -81.90
C GLN A 169 32.46 -46.57 -81.33
N PHE A 170 33.19 -45.77 -82.10
CA PHE A 170 33.61 -44.44 -81.68
C PHE A 170 32.46 -43.43 -81.59
N ASP A 171 31.60 -43.37 -82.63
CA ASP A 171 30.41 -42.51 -82.63
C ASP A 171 29.48 -42.83 -81.45
N ALA A 172 29.31 -44.11 -81.12
CA ALA A 172 28.53 -44.55 -79.96
C ALA A 172 29.16 -44.10 -78.63
N ALA A 173 30.48 -44.21 -78.50
CA ALA A 173 31.20 -43.81 -77.29
C ALA A 173 31.16 -42.28 -77.06
N LEU A 174 31.35 -41.49 -78.12
CA LEU A 174 31.27 -40.03 -78.07
C LEU A 174 29.85 -39.58 -77.68
N SER A 175 28.81 -40.18 -78.27
CA SER A 175 27.42 -39.88 -77.91
C SER A 175 27.15 -40.20 -76.43
N ALA A 176 27.68 -41.30 -75.91
CA ALA A 176 27.50 -41.69 -74.51
C ALA A 176 28.17 -40.71 -73.53
N GLU A 177 29.36 -40.18 -73.84
CA GLU A 177 30.03 -39.19 -72.98
C GLU A 177 29.33 -37.83 -73.03
N LEU A 178 28.87 -37.40 -74.21
CA LEU A 178 28.07 -36.18 -74.36
C LEU A 178 26.80 -36.21 -73.50
N ASP A 179 26.09 -37.35 -73.47
CA ASP A 179 24.90 -37.51 -72.64
C ASP A 179 25.23 -37.55 -71.14
N ARG A 180 26.35 -38.18 -70.74
CA ARG A 180 26.86 -38.12 -69.35
C ARG A 180 27.16 -36.68 -68.92
N ASN A 181 27.79 -35.88 -69.79
CA ASN A 181 28.07 -34.47 -69.50
C ASN A 181 26.82 -33.61 -69.41
N ARG A 182 25.83 -33.82 -70.28
CA ARG A 182 24.52 -33.15 -70.18
C ARG A 182 23.84 -33.44 -68.84
N LEU A 183 23.90 -34.69 -68.36
CA LEU A 183 23.35 -35.07 -67.05
C LEU A 183 24.10 -34.38 -65.90
N ARG A 184 25.45 -34.36 -65.92
CA ARG A 184 26.28 -33.67 -64.92
C ARG A 184 25.96 -32.17 -64.84
N ILE A 185 25.89 -31.49 -65.99
CA ILE A 185 25.55 -30.06 -66.07
C ILE A 185 24.14 -29.80 -65.55
N THR A 186 23.16 -30.63 -65.95
CA THR A 186 21.78 -30.51 -65.47
C THR A 186 21.70 -30.67 -63.95
N ALA A 187 22.42 -31.65 -63.39
CA ALA A 187 22.49 -31.86 -61.95
C ALA A 187 23.13 -30.67 -61.20
N LEU A 188 24.15 -30.04 -61.78
CA LEU A 188 24.79 -28.82 -61.25
C LEU A 188 23.79 -27.66 -61.19
N VAL A 189 23.10 -27.40 -62.30
CA VAL A 189 22.12 -26.31 -62.41
C VAL A 189 20.98 -26.51 -61.41
N VAL A 190 20.42 -27.72 -61.33
CA VAL A 190 19.34 -28.04 -60.38
C VAL A 190 19.82 -27.87 -58.93
N SER A 191 21.05 -28.29 -58.61
CA SER A 191 21.63 -28.15 -57.27
C SER A 191 21.83 -26.68 -56.87
N LEU A 192 22.33 -25.84 -57.80
CA LEU A 192 22.49 -24.40 -57.58
C LEU A 192 21.15 -23.70 -57.36
N ILE A 193 20.14 -24.02 -58.16
CA ILE A 193 18.78 -23.48 -58.02
C ILE A 193 18.21 -23.89 -56.65
N GLY A 194 18.33 -25.16 -56.26
CA GLY A 194 17.88 -25.65 -54.96
C GLY A 194 18.55 -24.93 -53.79
N ALA A 195 19.86 -24.72 -53.86
CA ALA A 195 20.62 -23.98 -52.85
C ALA A 195 20.14 -22.53 -52.71
N PHE A 196 19.89 -21.85 -53.83
CA PHE A 196 19.37 -20.48 -53.85
C PHE A 196 18.01 -20.36 -53.17
N PHE A 197 17.06 -21.24 -53.49
CA PHE A 197 15.73 -21.23 -52.87
C PHE A 197 15.79 -21.56 -51.37
N LEU A 198 16.62 -22.53 -50.97
CA LEU A 198 16.78 -22.91 -49.57
C LEU A 198 17.37 -21.76 -48.73
N GLY A 199 18.36 -21.05 -49.27
CA GLY A 199 18.95 -19.87 -48.63
C GLY A 199 17.92 -18.75 -48.41
N ASN A 200 17.14 -18.43 -49.45
CA ASN A 200 16.07 -17.43 -49.34
C ASN A 200 14.99 -17.83 -48.33
N LEU A 201 14.60 -19.10 -48.30
CA LEU A 201 13.63 -19.61 -47.32
C LEU A 201 14.12 -19.46 -45.88
N LEU A 202 15.39 -19.76 -45.61
CA LEU A 202 16.02 -19.58 -44.29
C LEU A 202 16.03 -18.11 -43.86
N ILE A 203 16.40 -17.19 -44.77
CA ILE A 203 16.37 -15.74 -44.50
C ILE A 203 14.93 -15.30 -44.18
N ALA A 204 13.95 -15.70 -44.98
CA ALA A 204 12.54 -15.36 -44.75
C ALA A 204 12.05 -15.88 -43.37
N LEU A 205 12.39 -17.12 -43.00
CA LEU A 205 12.02 -17.70 -41.71
C LEU A 205 12.63 -16.93 -40.52
N THR A 206 13.90 -16.51 -40.63
CA THR A 206 14.55 -15.73 -39.56
C THR A 206 13.90 -14.34 -39.40
N LEU A 207 13.60 -13.63 -40.50
CA LEU A 207 12.89 -12.36 -40.50
C LEU A 207 11.51 -12.47 -39.86
N VAL A 208 10.71 -13.47 -40.27
CA VAL A 208 9.37 -13.72 -39.70
C VAL A 208 9.46 -14.03 -38.21
N SER A 209 10.44 -14.84 -37.79
CA SER A 209 10.63 -15.17 -36.36
C SER A 209 11.00 -13.93 -35.51
N SER A 210 11.82 -13.03 -36.06
CA SER A 210 12.23 -11.79 -35.41
C SER A 210 11.05 -10.81 -35.27
N GLN A 211 10.26 -10.65 -36.34
CA GLN A 211 9.03 -9.85 -36.33
C GLN A 211 8.02 -10.37 -35.29
N ARG A 212 7.79 -11.68 -35.25
CA ARG A 212 6.90 -12.31 -34.26
C ARG A 212 7.38 -12.12 -32.82
N ALA A 213 8.69 -12.15 -32.58
CA ALA A 213 9.25 -11.91 -31.25
C ALA A 213 9.02 -10.46 -30.79
N LYS A 214 9.30 -9.47 -31.64
CA LYS A 214 9.03 -8.06 -31.34
C LYS A 214 7.56 -7.80 -31.05
N ALA A 215 6.66 -8.30 -31.91
CA ALA A 215 5.22 -8.15 -31.72
C ALA A 215 4.73 -8.75 -30.39
N ARG A 216 5.28 -9.89 -29.97
CA ARG A 216 4.97 -10.51 -28.67
C ARG A 216 5.44 -9.65 -27.50
N ASP A 217 6.64 -9.10 -27.55
CA ASP A 217 7.17 -8.28 -26.46
C ASP A 217 6.38 -6.98 -26.31
N THR A 218 6.06 -6.30 -27.42
CA THR A 218 5.20 -5.10 -27.41
C THR A 218 3.82 -5.41 -26.84
N SER A 219 3.19 -6.51 -27.29
CA SER A 219 1.88 -6.94 -26.79
C SER A 219 1.92 -7.30 -25.31
N ARG A 220 3.02 -7.90 -24.84
CA ARG A 220 3.19 -8.29 -23.44
C ARG A 220 3.36 -7.08 -22.52
N ILE A 221 4.10 -6.06 -22.96
CA ILE A 221 4.24 -4.79 -22.23
C ILE A 221 2.89 -4.07 -22.19
N ALA A 222 2.21 -3.96 -23.34
CA ALA A 222 0.88 -3.35 -23.42
C ALA A 222 -0.12 -4.08 -22.50
N ALA A 223 -0.13 -5.41 -22.50
CA ALA A 223 -0.99 -6.21 -21.64
C ALA A 223 -0.64 -6.06 -20.15
N LEU A 224 0.65 -5.96 -19.80
CA LEU A 224 1.07 -5.72 -18.42
C LEU A 224 0.64 -4.33 -17.93
N ASN A 225 0.86 -3.29 -18.73
CA ASN A 225 0.44 -1.93 -18.42
C ASN A 225 -1.09 -1.83 -18.32
N ALA A 226 -1.83 -2.43 -19.25
CA ALA A 226 -3.29 -2.49 -19.19
C ALA A 226 -3.77 -3.20 -17.92
N ARG A 227 -3.10 -4.29 -17.51
CA ARG A 227 -3.44 -5.00 -16.28
C ARG A 227 -3.12 -4.19 -15.03
N LEU A 228 -1.98 -3.50 -14.98
CA LEU A 228 -1.62 -2.62 -13.86
C LEU A 228 -2.59 -1.44 -13.75
N ASN A 229 -2.91 -0.79 -14.87
CA ASN A 229 -3.89 0.30 -14.91
C ASN A 229 -5.27 -0.21 -14.47
N ALA A 230 -5.71 -1.39 -14.92
CA ALA A 230 -6.96 -1.97 -14.47
C ALA A 230 -6.96 -2.23 -12.95
N ILE A 231 -5.87 -2.75 -12.38
CA ILE A 231 -5.74 -2.96 -10.93
C ILE A 231 -5.86 -1.62 -10.19
N LEU A 232 -5.10 -0.60 -10.62
CA LEU A 232 -5.11 0.73 -10.00
C LEU A 232 -6.49 1.39 -10.10
N GLU A 233 -7.13 1.31 -11.27
CA GLU A 233 -8.48 1.86 -11.51
C GLU A 233 -9.58 1.14 -10.75
N THR A 234 -9.40 -0.14 -10.41
CA THR A 234 -10.36 -0.88 -9.57
C THR A 234 -10.13 -0.71 -8.07
N ALA A 235 -9.01 -0.13 -7.64
CA ALA A 235 -8.72 0.06 -6.23
C ALA A 235 -9.69 1.08 -5.61
N GLN A 236 -10.27 0.75 -4.45
CA GLN A 236 -11.16 1.65 -3.73
C GLN A 236 -10.40 2.81 -3.08
N SER A 237 -9.18 2.57 -2.59
CA SER A 237 -8.30 3.63 -2.10
C SER A 237 -7.93 4.60 -3.23
N GLY A 238 -7.91 5.88 -2.91
CA GLY A 238 -7.41 6.90 -3.82
C GLY A 238 -5.90 6.87 -3.88
N ILE A 239 -5.34 6.79 -5.09
CA ILE A 239 -3.91 6.77 -5.34
C ILE A 239 -3.58 7.97 -6.23
N LEU A 240 -2.67 8.81 -5.77
CA LEU A 240 -2.12 9.92 -6.55
C LEU A 240 -0.61 9.73 -6.73
N GLY A 241 -0.12 10.00 -7.94
CA GLY A 241 1.30 10.16 -8.24
C GLY A 241 1.62 11.64 -8.39
N LEU A 242 2.64 12.11 -7.66
CA LEU A 242 3.10 13.49 -7.69
C LEU A 242 4.45 13.62 -8.38
N ASP A 243 4.66 14.70 -9.13
CA ASP A 243 5.94 15.07 -9.74
C ASP A 243 6.89 15.79 -8.76
N LYS A 244 8.02 16.33 -9.26
CA LYS A 244 8.97 17.09 -8.43
C LYS A 244 8.42 18.40 -7.88
N GLY A 245 7.46 18.99 -8.58
CA GLY A 245 6.81 20.25 -8.21
C GLY A 245 5.63 20.05 -7.26
N GLY A 246 5.30 18.80 -6.90
CA GLY A 246 4.14 18.47 -6.08
C GLY A 246 2.82 18.44 -6.85
N SER A 247 2.85 18.49 -8.18
CA SER A 247 1.66 18.44 -9.04
C SER A 247 1.22 17.00 -9.29
N ILE A 248 -0.09 16.78 -9.41
CA ILE A 248 -0.67 15.47 -9.71
C ILE A 248 -0.42 15.11 -11.18
N VAL A 249 0.31 14.01 -11.42
CA VAL A 249 0.60 13.48 -12.76
C VAL A 249 -0.01 12.10 -13.03
N ALA A 250 -0.51 11.44 -11.98
CA ALA A 250 -1.24 10.19 -12.09
C ALA A 250 -2.31 10.11 -11.00
N ASP A 251 -3.46 9.55 -11.33
CA ASP A 251 -4.59 9.34 -10.43
C ASP A 251 -5.38 8.09 -10.84
N ASN A 252 -6.14 7.53 -9.90
CA ASN A 252 -7.06 6.42 -10.17
C ASN A 252 -8.53 6.82 -9.91
N ALA A 253 -9.49 5.96 -10.29
CA ALA A 253 -10.91 6.19 -10.01
C ALA A 253 -11.21 6.40 -8.53
N GLY A 254 -10.51 5.71 -7.62
CA GLY A 254 -10.66 5.92 -6.18
C GLY A 254 -10.38 7.36 -5.76
N ALA A 255 -9.29 7.96 -6.27
CA ALA A 255 -8.94 9.34 -5.97
C ALA A 255 -9.99 10.31 -6.50
N ARG A 256 -10.47 10.09 -7.74
CA ARG A 256 -11.53 10.90 -8.38
C ARG A 256 -12.88 10.79 -7.68
N ALA A 257 -13.15 9.69 -6.98
CA ALA A 257 -14.37 9.51 -6.20
C ALA A 257 -14.31 10.13 -4.79
N ILE A 258 -13.09 10.37 -4.29
CA ILE A 258 -12.83 10.92 -2.95
C ILE A 258 -12.63 12.43 -3.00
N LEU A 259 -11.81 12.92 -3.93
CA LEU A 259 -11.40 14.32 -4.01
C LEU A 259 -12.30 15.14 -4.94
N PRO A 260 -12.42 16.47 -4.71
CA PRO A 260 -13.12 17.36 -5.62
C PRO A 260 -12.52 17.34 -7.03
N PRO A 261 -13.33 17.41 -8.10
CA PRO A 261 -12.85 17.37 -9.48
C PRO A 261 -11.91 18.53 -9.83
N GLU A 262 -12.00 19.67 -9.14
CA GLU A 262 -11.17 20.86 -9.35
C GLU A 262 -9.70 20.64 -9.00
N VAL A 263 -9.42 19.63 -8.16
CA VAL A 263 -8.06 19.26 -7.74
C VAL A 263 -7.25 18.70 -8.92
N PHE A 264 -7.90 17.99 -9.84
CA PHE A 264 -7.25 17.33 -10.96
C PHE A 264 -6.92 18.36 -12.06
N GLY A 265 -5.64 18.65 -12.24
CA GLY A 265 -5.16 19.66 -13.21
C GLY A 265 -4.88 21.04 -12.61
N ALA A 266 -5.00 21.21 -11.29
CA ALA A 266 -4.69 22.45 -10.57
C ALA A 266 -3.18 22.74 -10.40
N GLY A 267 -2.29 21.90 -10.95
CA GLY A 267 -0.85 22.06 -10.77
C GLY A 267 -0.43 21.81 -9.30
N ALA A 268 0.45 22.65 -8.76
CA ALA A 268 0.99 22.52 -7.41
C ALA A 268 0.04 23.03 -6.29
N ASP A 269 -1.01 23.78 -6.66
CA ASP A 269 -1.92 24.45 -5.72
C ASP A 269 -3.13 23.57 -5.33
N TRP A 270 -3.16 22.33 -5.82
CA TRP A 270 -4.23 21.36 -5.55
C TRP A 270 -4.53 21.11 -4.05
N PRO A 271 -3.57 21.17 -3.10
CA PRO A 271 -3.87 20.97 -1.68
C PRO A 271 -4.80 22.05 -1.09
N ASP A 272 -4.70 23.29 -1.57
CA ASP A 272 -5.46 24.43 -1.06
C ASP A 272 -6.93 24.40 -1.53
N LEU A 273 -7.22 23.62 -2.58
CA LEU A 273 -8.56 23.39 -3.10
C LEU A 273 -9.35 22.36 -2.27
N ILE A 274 -8.73 21.74 -1.28
CA ILE A 274 -9.37 20.75 -0.41
C ILE A 274 -9.60 21.39 0.97
N PRO A 275 -10.85 21.78 1.30
CA PRO A 275 -11.19 22.23 2.64
C PRO A 275 -10.93 21.08 3.62
N THR A 276 -9.85 21.21 4.38
CA THR A 276 -9.34 20.15 5.26
C THR A 276 -9.44 20.60 6.70
N ARG A 277 -9.99 19.77 7.58
CA ARG A 277 -10.12 20.05 9.02
C ARG A 277 -9.50 18.96 9.88
N GLY A 278 -9.08 19.36 11.08
CA GLY A 278 -8.65 18.44 12.13
C GLY A 278 -9.81 17.60 12.65
N VAL A 279 -9.52 16.38 13.09
CA VAL A 279 -10.53 15.45 13.63
C VAL A 279 -10.89 15.78 15.08
N ASP A 280 -9.94 16.33 15.84
CA ASP A 280 -10.08 16.57 17.27
C ASP A 280 -10.73 17.93 17.59
N ASP A 281 -10.34 18.97 16.87
CA ASP A 281 -10.73 20.37 17.09
C ASP A 281 -11.72 20.90 16.04
N MET A 282 -11.91 20.17 14.95
CA MET A 282 -12.70 20.59 13.78
C MET A 282 -12.21 21.91 13.15
N GLU A 283 -10.98 22.34 13.47
CA GLU A 283 -10.42 23.58 12.96
C GLU A 283 -9.84 23.39 11.54
N PRO A 284 -9.88 24.43 10.68
CA PRO A 284 -9.26 24.38 9.35
C PRO A 284 -7.74 24.14 9.44
N LEU A 285 -7.25 23.09 8.79
CA LEU A 285 -5.82 22.80 8.70
C LEU A 285 -5.20 23.61 7.55
N THR A 286 -4.21 24.44 7.87
CA THR A 286 -3.48 25.25 6.90
C THR A 286 -1.96 25.01 6.96
N GLY A 287 -1.26 25.29 5.86
CA GLY A 287 0.20 25.17 5.80
C GLY A 287 0.70 23.77 6.14
N THR A 288 1.69 23.67 7.04
CA THR A 288 2.28 22.38 7.44
C THR A 288 1.36 21.54 8.34
N ALA A 289 0.27 22.09 8.87
CA ALA A 289 -0.70 21.27 9.59
C ALA A 289 -1.54 20.40 8.62
N ASN A 290 -1.67 20.84 7.36
CA ASN A 290 -2.41 20.11 6.33
C ASN A 290 -1.54 18.98 5.72
N PRO A 291 -1.95 17.70 5.79
CA PRO A 291 -1.20 16.60 5.23
C PRO A 291 -1.12 16.64 3.70
N PHE A 292 -2.09 17.23 2.98
CA PHE A 292 -2.01 17.37 1.52
C PHE A 292 -0.88 18.32 1.11
N VAL A 293 -0.69 19.44 1.84
CA VAL A 293 0.41 20.39 1.60
C VAL A 293 1.76 19.73 1.86
N ARG A 294 1.88 18.94 2.93
CA ARG A 294 3.09 18.18 3.25
C ARG A 294 3.38 17.09 2.22
N ALA A 295 2.34 16.41 1.71
CA ALA A 295 2.48 15.41 0.66
C ALA A 295 2.99 16.04 -0.65
N ALA A 296 2.48 17.21 -1.03
CA ALA A 296 2.96 17.98 -2.19
C ALA A 296 4.44 18.38 -2.06
N ARG A 297 4.95 18.57 -0.84
CA ARG A 297 6.39 18.82 -0.56
C ARG A 297 7.24 17.55 -0.55
N GLY A 298 6.65 16.38 -0.79
CA GLY A 298 7.34 15.10 -0.78
C GLY A 298 7.64 14.56 0.63
N GLU A 299 6.98 15.08 1.66
CA GLU A 299 7.14 14.55 3.01
C GLU A 299 6.52 13.16 3.16
N THR A 300 7.13 12.33 4.00
CA THR A 300 6.54 11.04 4.38
C THR A 300 5.48 11.26 5.44
N ILE A 301 4.26 10.81 5.14
CA ILE A 301 3.10 10.92 6.02
C ILE A 301 2.59 9.51 6.25
N ARG A 302 2.31 9.17 7.52
CA ARG A 302 1.75 7.88 7.89
C ARG A 302 0.42 8.11 8.58
N ASP A 303 -0.65 7.61 7.95
CA ASP A 303 -1.97 7.49 8.54
C ASP A 303 -2.51 8.80 9.17
N ALA A 304 -2.27 9.95 8.54
CA ALA A 304 -2.80 11.23 9.02
C ALA A 304 -4.30 11.29 8.77
N LEU A 305 -5.09 11.41 9.83
CA LEU A 305 -6.55 11.45 9.75
C LEU A 305 -7.03 12.90 9.60
N VAL A 306 -7.85 13.17 8.59
CA VAL A 306 -8.43 14.49 8.32
C VAL A 306 -9.88 14.38 7.91
N ILE A 307 -10.60 15.48 8.04
CA ILE A 307 -11.97 15.62 7.56
C ILE A 307 -11.98 16.49 6.31
N ILE A 308 -12.70 16.05 5.28
CA ILE A 308 -12.95 16.86 4.08
C ILE A 308 -14.45 17.07 3.87
N GLY A 309 -14.79 18.26 3.36
CA GLY A 309 -16.15 18.67 3.01
C GLY A 309 -16.91 19.41 4.13
N ASP A 310 -17.67 20.43 3.73
CA ASP A 310 -18.40 21.34 4.61
C ASP A 310 -19.91 21.02 4.74
N GLY A 311 -20.37 19.88 4.20
CA GLY A 311 -21.78 19.49 4.17
C GLY A 311 -22.24 18.62 5.35
N GLU A 312 -23.52 18.23 5.36
CA GLU A 312 -24.13 17.33 6.37
C GLU A 312 -23.46 15.95 6.50
N MET A 313 -22.66 15.55 5.50
CA MET A 313 -21.94 14.28 5.46
C MET A 313 -20.44 14.53 5.23
N PRO A 314 -19.68 14.94 6.27
CA PRO A 314 -18.23 15.04 6.19
C PRO A 314 -17.61 13.66 5.94
N ARG A 315 -16.51 13.63 5.17
CA ARG A 315 -15.73 12.40 4.94
C ARG A 315 -14.48 12.38 5.79
N TYR A 316 -14.22 11.24 6.41
CA TYR A 316 -13.00 10.99 7.16
C TYR A 316 -12.00 10.30 6.24
N LEU A 317 -10.85 10.95 6.03
CA LEU A 317 -9.79 10.44 5.19
C LEU A 317 -8.54 10.15 6.00
N LYS A 318 -7.96 8.99 5.75
CA LYS A 318 -6.64 8.64 6.21
C LYS A 318 -5.65 8.85 5.06
N VAL A 319 -4.75 9.81 5.23
CA VAL A 319 -3.78 10.25 4.21
C VAL A 319 -2.40 9.69 4.55
N SER A 320 -1.80 9.00 3.59
CA SER A 320 -0.41 8.54 3.67
C SER A 320 0.36 8.99 2.44
N SER A 321 1.63 9.32 2.61
CA SER A 321 2.52 9.78 1.53
C SER A 321 3.89 9.15 1.69
N ALA A 322 4.49 8.70 0.59
CA ALA A 322 5.86 8.21 0.58
C ALA A 322 6.58 8.52 -0.75
N PRO A 323 7.88 8.87 -0.72
CA PRO A 323 8.68 9.07 -1.92
C PRO A 323 9.07 7.73 -2.59
N ILE A 324 9.18 7.73 -3.92
CA ILE A 324 9.63 6.57 -4.71
C ILE A 324 11.16 6.55 -4.75
N ALA A 325 11.78 5.62 -4.02
CA ALA A 325 13.24 5.54 -3.83
C ALA A 325 14.03 4.90 -5.00
N THR A 326 13.38 4.25 -5.96
CA THR A 326 14.06 3.50 -7.04
C THR A 326 13.86 4.18 -8.38
N ARG A 327 14.97 4.40 -9.12
CA ARG A 327 15.08 5.10 -10.42
C ARG A 327 13.79 5.86 -10.76
N PRO A 328 13.65 7.12 -10.32
CA PRO A 328 12.44 7.89 -10.61
C PRO A 328 12.13 7.71 -12.09
N SER A 329 10.93 7.19 -12.40
CA SER A 329 10.36 7.53 -13.71
C SER A 329 10.45 9.05 -13.79
N GLU A 330 10.84 9.61 -14.94
CA GLU A 330 11.02 11.07 -15.05
C GLU A 330 9.81 11.88 -14.53
N ASP A 331 8.63 11.24 -14.46
CA ASP A 331 7.35 11.87 -14.17
C ASP A 331 6.87 11.74 -12.69
N VAL A 332 7.08 10.63 -11.97
CA VAL A 332 6.53 10.41 -10.61
C VAL A 332 7.62 10.30 -9.53
N GLN A 333 7.54 11.15 -8.49
CA GLN A 333 8.45 11.19 -7.33
C GLN A 333 7.83 10.74 -6.00
N ALA A 334 6.55 10.98 -5.79
CA ALA A 334 5.86 10.57 -4.55
C ALA A 334 4.51 9.95 -4.87
N VAL A 335 4.07 9.05 -3.99
CA VAL A 335 2.73 8.45 -4.05
C VAL A 335 1.96 8.85 -2.80
N VAL A 336 0.73 9.34 -3.00
CA VAL A 336 -0.22 9.62 -1.93
C VAL A 336 -1.33 8.59 -1.98
N LEU A 337 -1.65 8.01 -0.82
CA LEU A 337 -2.74 7.08 -0.61
C LEU A 337 -3.82 7.75 0.26
N LEU A 338 -5.07 7.60 -0.17
CA LEU A 338 -6.25 8.15 0.46
C LEU A 338 -7.23 7.01 0.77
N ASP A 339 -7.41 6.70 2.05
CA ASP A 339 -8.41 5.74 2.48
C ASP A 339 -9.61 6.48 3.06
N ASP A 340 -10.80 6.29 2.47
CA ASP A 340 -12.06 6.77 3.05
C ASP A 340 -12.47 5.84 4.20
N VAL A 341 -12.32 6.34 5.42
CA VAL A 341 -12.61 5.62 6.66
C VAL A 341 -13.90 6.13 7.33
N SER A 342 -14.75 6.82 6.57
CA SER A 342 -15.99 7.41 7.09
C SER A 342 -16.93 6.38 7.72
N GLU A 343 -17.12 5.22 7.08
CA GLU A 343 -17.96 4.15 7.65
C GLU A 343 -17.36 3.55 8.91
N LEU A 344 -16.03 3.39 8.95
CA LEU A 344 -15.32 2.85 10.11
C LEU A 344 -15.49 3.79 11.32
N GLU A 345 -15.28 5.10 11.13
CA GLU A 345 -15.47 6.08 12.20
C GLU A 345 -16.93 6.20 12.63
N ARG A 346 -17.90 6.17 11.70
CA ARG A 346 -19.33 6.15 12.06
C ARG A 346 -19.70 4.91 12.88
N ASN A 347 -19.20 3.74 12.50
CA ASN A 347 -19.43 2.50 13.23
C ASN A 347 -18.78 2.54 14.61
N ARG A 348 -17.57 3.10 14.73
CA ARG A 348 -16.91 3.32 16.03
C ARG A 348 -17.74 4.24 16.92
N GLN A 349 -18.19 5.38 16.40
CA GLN A 349 -19.06 6.31 17.14
C GLN A 349 -20.41 5.68 17.54
N GLN A 350 -21.00 4.85 16.68
CA GLN A 350 -22.23 4.12 16.99
C GLN A 350 -22.01 3.07 18.07
N ALA A 351 -20.91 2.31 18.01
CA ALA A 351 -20.55 1.32 19.03
C ALA A 351 -20.31 1.99 20.40
N GLU A 352 -19.61 3.13 20.42
CA GLU A 352 -19.44 3.94 21.64
C GLU A 352 -20.77 4.43 22.21
N ARG A 353 -21.71 4.89 21.35
CA ARG A 353 -23.05 5.30 21.78
C ARG A 353 -23.86 4.12 22.32
N ALA A 354 -23.80 2.96 21.67
CA ALA A 354 -24.51 1.75 22.10
C ALA A 354 -23.97 1.24 23.43
N ALA A 355 -22.64 1.16 23.60
CA ALA A 355 -22.00 0.79 24.85
C ALA A 355 -22.38 1.77 25.99
N ARG A 356 -22.50 3.06 25.68
CA ARG A 356 -22.97 4.07 26.65
C ARG A 356 -24.44 3.91 27.03
N LEU A 357 -25.30 3.56 26.08
CA LEU A 357 -26.73 3.31 26.34
C LEU A 357 -26.93 2.03 27.16
N ASP A 358 -26.15 0.99 26.89
CA ASP A 358 -26.18 -0.27 27.65
C ASP A 358 -25.67 -0.07 29.09
N ALA A 359 -24.58 0.68 29.24
CA ALA A 359 -24.09 1.17 30.53
C ALA A 359 -25.14 1.98 31.31
N LEU A 360 -25.85 2.88 30.61
CA LEU A 360 -26.92 3.69 31.20
C LEU A 360 -28.10 2.82 31.66
N GLY A 361 -28.44 1.77 30.91
CA GLY A 361 -29.49 0.81 31.25
C GLY A 361 -29.21 0.08 32.57
N GLN A 362 -27.98 -0.39 32.79
CA GLN A 362 -27.58 -1.05 34.04
C GLN A 362 -27.48 -0.08 35.23
N LEU A 363 -27.02 1.15 34.98
CA LEU A 363 -26.95 2.21 35.99
C LEU A 363 -28.34 2.64 36.48
N THR A 364 -29.34 2.71 35.60
CA THR A 364 -30.69 3.20 35.94
C THR A 364 -31.37 2.37 37.05
N GLY A 365 -31.14 1.06 37.10
CA GLY A 365 -31.71 0.18 38.13
C GLY A 365 -31.09 0.37 39.53
N GLY A 366 -29.75 0.47 39.61
CA GLY A 366 -29.04 0.70 40.88
C GLY A 366 -29.24 2.13 41.40
N ILE A 367 -29.30 3.10 40.50
CA ILE A 367 -29.51 4.52 40.81
C ILE A 367 -30.90 4.78 41.39
N ALA A 368 -31.95 4.20 40.79
CA ALA A 368 -33.32 4.36 41.28
C ALA A 368 -33.48 3.81 42.71
N HIS A 369 -32.81 2.69 43.01
CA HIS A 369 -32.77 2.11 44.34
C HIS A 369 -32.09 3.03 45.36
N ASP A 370 -30.94 3.61 45.02
CA ASP A 370 -30.20 4.52 45.90
C ASP A 370 -30.96 5.84 46.13
N PHE A 371 -31.64 6.37 45.10
CA PHE A 371 -32.53 7.54 45.25
C PHE A 371 -33.68 7.24 46.22
N ASN A 372 -34.36 6.10 46.06
CA ASN A 372 -35.46 5.72 46.93
C ASN A 372 -35.01 5.54 48.39
N ASN A 373 -33.80 5.01 48.60
CA ASN A 373 -33.24 4.87 49.95
C ASN A 373 -32.89 6.21 50.59
N LEU A 374 -32.35 7.16 49.82
CA LEU A 374 -32.07 8.51 50.30
C LEU A 374 -33.36 9.25 50.62
N LEU A 375 -34.36 9.19 49.73
CA LEU A 375 -35.67 9.81 49.93
C LEU A 375 -36.37 9.24 51.18
N GLY A 376 -36.40 7.92 51.35
CA GLY A 376 -36.98 7.29 52.54
C GLY A 376 -36.24 7.65 53.84
N THR A 377 -34.91 7.81 53.78
CA THR A 377 -34.13 8.27 54.94
C THR A 377 -34.47 9.72 55.30
N ILE A 378 -34.62 10.59 54.30
CA ILE A 378 -35.00 12.00 54.51
C ILE A 378 -36.41 12.07 55.10
N GLU A 379 -37.36 11.37 54.50
CA GLU A 379 -38.77 11.35 54.89
C GLU A 379 -38.92 10.89 56.35
N TYR A 380 -38.33 9.75 56.71
CA TYR A 380 -38.41 9.21 58.07
C TYR A 380 -37.73 10.12 59.11
N ALA A 381 -36.56 10.68 58.77
CA ALA A 381 -35.83 11.56 59.66
C ALA A 381 -36.58 12.90 59.89
N VAL A 382 -37.22 13.45 58.85
CA VAL A 382 -38.05 14.66 58.99
C VAL A 382 -39.34 14.35 59.77
N GLU A 383 -39.98 13.22 59.54
CA GLU A 383 -41.20 12.81 60.25
C GLU A 383 -40.95 12.64 61.76
N LEU A 384 -39.83 12.03 62.14
CA LEU A 384 -39.43 11.87 63.54
C LEU A 384 -39.02 13.18 64.21
N ALA A 385 -38.50 14.15 63.45
CA ALA A 385 -38.10 15.45 63.98
C ALA A 385 -39.27 16.44 64.10
N ARG A 386 -40.37 16.21 63.37
CA ARG A 386 -41.46 17.17 63.19
C ARG A 386 -42.11 17.64 64.49
N ASP A 387 -42.18 16.76 65.49
CA ASP A 387 -42.81 17.03 66.78
C ASP A 387 -41.81 17.07 67.96
N ASP A 388 -40.50 16.93 67.69
CA ASP A 388 -39.44 16.90 68.71
C ASP A 388 -38.41 18.01 68.46
N VAL A 389 -38.43 19.07 69.29
CA VAL A 389 -37.45 20.17 69.24
C VAL A 389 -36.27 19.93 70.21
N SER A 390 -36.15 18.71 70.74
CA SER A 390 -35.04 18.33 71.62
C SER A 390 -33.74 18.09 70.85
N GLU A 391 -32.67 17.81 71.58
CA GLU A 391 -31.40 17.34 71.01
C GLU A 391 -31.59 16.08 70.14
N THR A 392 -32.62 15.28 70.41
CA THR A 392 -32.95 14.06 69.64
C THR A 392 -33.56 14.41 68.29
N GLY A 393 -34.52 15.33 68.25
CA GLY A 393 -35.06 15.89 67.02
C GLY A 393 -34.02 16.58 66.14
N ASN A 394 -33.11 17.35 66.73
CA ASN A 394 -31.98 17.94 66.01
C ASN A 394 -31.07 16.89 65.36
N ARG A 395 -30.82 15.75 66.04
CA ARG A 395 -30.07 14.63 65.45
C ARG A 395 -30.80 13.99 64.25
N TYR A 396 -32.12 13.93 64.28
CA TYR A 396 -32.90 13.46 63.12
C TYR A 396 -32.84 14.47 61.96
N LEU A 397 -32.96 15.77 62.23
CA LEU A 397 -32.76 16.80 61.21
C LEU A 397 -31.35 16.76 60.60
N ASP A 398 -30.31 16.52 61.39
CA ASP A 398 -28.95 16.32 60.88
C ASP A 398 -28.83 15.06 60.02
N THR A 399 -29.55 13.99 60.36
CA THR A 399 -29.64 12.77 59.54
C THR A 399 -30.30 13.05 58.19
N ALA A 400 -31.39 13.82 58.17
CA ALA A 400 -32.06 14.27 56.95
C ALA A 400 -31.13 15.16 56.11
N ARG A 401 -30.46 16.15 56.71
CA ARG A 401 -29.49 17.03 56.04
C ARG A 401 -28.35 16.24 55.41
N ASN A 402 -27.83 15.24 56.12
CA ASN A 402 -26.78 14.36 55.59
C ASN A 402 -27.27 13.51 54.40
N ALA A 403 -28.52 13.02 54.44
CA ALA A 403 -29.11 12.30 53.32
C ALA A 403 -29.35 13.20 52.10
N VAL A 404 -29.79 14.45 52.29
CA VAL A 404 -29.90 15.45 51.21
C VAL A 404 -28.55 15.74 50.57
N ARG A 405 -27.50 15.94 51.37
CA ARG A 405 -26.12 16.15 50.86
C ARG A 405 -25.64 14.98 50.01
N ARG A 406 -25.86 13.74 50.47
CA ARG A 406 -25.53 12.53 49.68
C ARG A 406 -26.32 12.46 48.36
N GLY A 407 -27.59 12.84 48.35
CA GLY A 407 -28.40 12.92 47.13
C GLY A 407 -27.89 13.96 46.13
N ALA A 408 -27.45 15.12 46.62
CA ALA A 408 -26.82 16.15 45.80
C ALA A 408 -25.50 15.65 45.18
N ASP A 409 -24.66 14.96 45.94
CA ASP A 409 -23.41 14.39 45.44
C ASP A 409 -23.65 13.28 44.40
N LEU A 410 -24.64 12.41 44.63
CA LEU A 410 -25.04 11.36 43.70
C LEU A 410 -25.53 11.96 42.37
N THR A 411 -26.37 13.00 42.43
CA THR A 411 -26.87 13.72 41.26
C THR A 411 -25.73 14.41 40.49
N ARG A 412 -24.80 15.04 41.20
CA ARG A 412 -23.60 15.66 40.61
C ARG A 412 -22.76 14.63 39.86
N ARG A 413 -22.54 13.44 40.44
CA ARG A 413 -21.81 12.33 39.79
C ARG A 413 -22.49 11.86 38.50
N MET A 414 -23.82 11.74 38.47
CA MET A 414 -24.58 11.37 37.26
C MET A 414 -24.48 12.43 36.17
N LEU A 415 -24.62 13.70 36.54
CA LEU A 415 -24.53 14.80 35.57
C LEU A 415 -23.12 14.92 34.98
N THR A 416 -22.08 14.69 35.79
CA THR A 416 -20.69 14.60 35.30
C THR A 416 -20.51 13.44 34.32
N PHE A 417 -21.11 12.27 34.59
CA PHE A 417 -21.10 11.12 33.66
C PHE A 417 -21.93 11.36 32.38
N ALA A 418 -23.02 12.10 32.47
CA ALA A 418 -23.91 12.42 31.34
C ALA A 418 -23.33 13.49 30.40
N ARG A 419 -22.40 14.32 30.89
CA ARG A 419 -21.79 15.39 30.07
C ARG A 419 -20.91 14.84 28.94
N ARG A 420 -20.88 15.61 27.86
CA ARG A 420 -20.03 15.40 26.67
C ARG A 420 -18.79 16.29 26.66
N GLN A 421 -18.66 17.23 27.61
CA GLN A 421 -17.63 18.28 27.54
C GLN A 421 -16.67 18.19 28.72
N PRO A 422 -15.34 18.15 28.46
CA PRO A 422 -14.33 18.37 29.49
C PRO A 422 -14.53 19.76 30.10
N GLY A 423 -14.46 19.86 31.44
CA GLY A 423 -14.26 21.15 32.09
C GLY A 423 -12.95 21.77 31.61
N ALA A 424 -12.88 23.10 31.49
CA ALA A 424 -11.65 23.77 31.09
C ALA A 424 -10.57 23.55 32.17
N PRO A 425 -9.42 22.93 31.84
CA PRO A 425 -8.39 22.62 32.82
C PRO A 425 -7.73 23.90 33.34
N ARG A 426 -7.82 24.13 34.65
CA ARG A 426 -7.26 25.31 35.34
C ARG A 426 -6.03 24.93 36.16
N SER A 427 -5.23 25.93 36.55
CA SER A 427 -4.05 25.69 37.39
C SER A 427 -4.43 25.74 38.87
N HIS A 428 -4.13 24.67 39.59
CA HIS A 428 -4.44 24.51 41.00
C HIS A 428 -3.19 24.26 41.82
N ASP A 429 -3.16 24.81 43.03
CA ASP A 429 -2.13 24.49 44.04
C ASP A 429 -2.36 23.05 44.53
N VAL A 430 -1.29 22.25 44.49
CA VAL A 430 -1.28 20.85 44.89
C VAL A 430 -1.56 20.70 46.39
N ALA A 431 -0.98 21.56 47.24
CA ALA A 431 -1.19 21.47 48.69
C ALA A 431 -2.67 21.71 49.03
N ALA A 432 -3.25 22.68 48.36
CA ALA A 432 -4.67 22.96 48.38
C ALA A 432 -5.53 21.74 47.98
N LEU A 433 -5.32 21.18 46.79
CA LEU A 433 -6.09 20.01 46.33
C LEU A 433 -5.96 18.82 47.30
N MET A 434 -4.77 18.57 47.84
CA MET A 434 -4.54 17.50 48.81
C MET A 434 -5.28 17.73 50.12
N ALA A 435 -5.41 18.99 50.57
CA ALA A 435 -6.20 19.33 51.76
C ALA A 435 -7.71 19.09 51.55
N ASN A 436 -8.26 19.43 50.38
CA ASN A 436 -9.67 19.16 50.06
C ASN A 436 -9.94 17.66 49.99
N VAL A 437 -9.05 16.90 49.35
CA VAL A 437 -9.11 15.43 49.32
C VAL A 437 -9.07 14.87 50.75
N ALA A 438 -8.26 15.43 51.65
CA ALA A 438 -8.23 15.04 53.05
C ALA A 438 -9.59 15.22 53.73
N GLU A 439 -10.20 16.39 53.52
CA GLU A 439 -11.49 16.76 54.11
C GLU A 439 -12.63 15.87 53.59
N LEU A 440 -12.63 15.54 52.31
CA LEU A 440 -13.62 14.65 51.68
C LEU A 440 -13.40 13.17 52.06
N SER A 441 -12.15 12.74 52.19
CA SER A 441 -11.81 11.33 52.41
C SER A 441 -11.94 10.90 53.86
N ARG A 442 -11.61 11.76 54.84
CA ARG A 442 -11.65 11.42 56.27
C ARG A 442 -13.04 10.96 56.75
N PRO A 443 -14.16 11.64 56.42
CA PRO A 443 -15.49 11.18 56.80
C PRO A 443 -15.92 9.87 56.13
N ALA A 444 -15.29 9.51 55.01
CA ALA A 444 -15.63 8.32 54.24
C ALA A 444 -14.85 7.06 54.67
N LEU A 445 -13.87 7.21 55.57
CA LEU A 445 -13.05 6.12 56.11
C LEU A 445 -13.53 5.76 57.53
N ASP A 446 -13.58 4.46 57.84
CA ASP A 446 -13.85 3.95 59.18
C ASP A 446 -12.63 4.13 60.11
N ALA A 447 -12.86 4.17 61.43
CA ALA A 447 -11.80 4.41 62.43
C ALA A 447 -10.66 3.36 62.42
N SER A 448 -10.87 2.23 61.74
CA SER A 448 -9.92 1.14 61.51
C SER A 448 -8.92 1.41 60.38
N ILE A 449 -9.13 2.42 59.53
CA ILE A 449 -8.28 2.71 58.38
C ILE A 449 -7.65 4.10 58.53
N ARG A 450 -6.32 4.14 58.57
CA ARG A 450 -5.51 5.34 58.69
C ARG A 450 -5.25 5.96 57.32
N LEU A 451 -5.65 7.22 57.14
CA LEU A 451 -5.29 8.03 55.97
C LEU A 451 -4.07 8.89 56.28
N GLU A 452 -2.99 8.66 55.52
CA GLU A 452 -1.77 9.46 55.59
C GLU A 452 -1.65 10.32 54.33
N ILE A 453 -1.49 11.63 54.51
CA ILE A 453 -1.30 12.57 53.40
C ILE A 453 0.10 13.14 53.50
N VAL A 454 0.88 12.91 52.45
CA VAL A 454 2.26 13.38 52.34
C VAL A 454 2.28 14.57 51.41
N GLU A 455 2.42 15.75 51.99
CA GLU A 455 2.55 17.01 51.27
C GLU A 455 3.88 17.06 50.49
N PRO A 456 3.91 17.75 49.33
CA PRO A 456 5.13 17.92 48.56
C PRO A 456 6.13 18.83 49.29
N GLU A 457 7.42 18.52 49.18
CA GLU A 457 8.51 19.30 49.82
C GLU A 457 8.66 20.72 49.25
N THR A 458 8.14 20.97 48.05
CA THR A 458 8.16 22.27 47.39
C THR A 458 6.75 22.63 46.87
N PRO A 459 6.40 23.92 46.76
CA PRO A 459 5.12 24.34 46.18
C PRO A 459 4.98 23.85 44.73
N LEU A 460 3.91 23.11 44.45
CA LEU A 460 3.61 22.54 43.13
C LEU A 460 2.25 23.00 42.64
N TRP A 461 2.14 23.12 41.32
CA TRP A 461 0.91 23.48 40.63
C TRP A 461 0.60 22.41 39.59
N VAL A 462 -0.68 22.05 39.47
CA VAL A 462 -1.16 21.05 38.51
C VAL A 462 -2.25 21.68 37.64
N GLN A 463 -2.26 21.34 36.35
CA GLN A 463 -3.32 21.73 35.43
C GLN A 463 -4.36 20.61 35.32
N CYS A 464 -5.54 20.80 35.90
CA CYS A 464 -6.64 19.84 35.86
C CYS A 464 -7.99 20.50 36.19
N ASP A 465 -9.08 19.75 36.08
CA ASP A 465 -10.38 20.10 36.69
C ASP A 465 -10.37 19.63 38.15
N ASP A 466 -10.63 20.53 39.10
CA ASP A 466 -10.60 20.26 40.54
C ASP A 466 -11.65 19.24 40.97
N GLY A 467 -12.90 19.38 40.50
CA GLY A 467 -13.98 18.45 40.81
C GLY A 467 -13.73 17.04 40.28
N GLN A 468 -13.19 16.90 39.07
CA GLN A 468 -12.81 15.59 38.52
C GLN A 468 -11.59 15.01 39.24
N PHE A 469 -10.62 15.82 39.63
CA PHE A 469 -9.46 15.38 40.41
C PHE A 469 -9.87 14.87 41.79
N GLU A 470 -10.66 15.63 42.53
CA GLU A 470 -11.15 15.25 43.86
C GLU A 470 -11.95 13.94 43.80
N ASN A 471 -12.82 13.79 42.79
CA ASN A 471 -13.58 12.57 42.56
C ASN A 471 -12.67 11.38 42.21
N ALA A 472 -11.66 11.58 41.35
CA ALA A 472 -10.71 10.55 40.98
C ALA A 472 -9.93 10.03 42.20
N VAL A 473 -9.39 10.92 43.03
CA VAL A 473 -8.64 10.52 44.23
C VAL A 473 -9.56 9.89 45.27
N LEU A 474 -10.77 10.42 45.48
CA LEU A 474 -11.75 9.83 46.38
C LEU A 474 -12.14 8.41 45.96
N ASN A 475 -12.35 8.15 44.66
CA ASN A 475 -12.64 6.80 44.16
C ASN A 475 -11.51 5.83 44.45
N LEU A 476 -10.24 6.26 44.34
CA LEU A 476 -9.09 5.44 44.69
C LEU A 476 -9.05 5.13 46.18
N VAL A 477 -9.26 6.14 47.04
CA VAL A 477 -9.29 5.97 48.50
C VAL A 477 -10.42 5.02 48.92
N LEU A 478 -11.61 5.14 48.33
CA LEU A 478 -12.74 4.25 48.59
C LEU A 478 -12.47 2.82 48.10
N ASN A 479 -11.85 2.66 46.92
CA ASN A 479 -11.45 1.34 46.42
C ASN A 479 -10.44 0.67 47.34
N SER A 480 -9.45 1.41 47.83
CA SER A 480 -8.46 0.94 48.81
C SER A 480 -9.12 0.56 50.14
N ARG A 481 -10.03 1.40 50.66
CA ARG A 481 -10.81 1.13 51.87
C ARG A 481 -11.56 -0.19 51.75
N ASP A 482 -12.33 -0.35 50.68
CA ASP A 482 -13.14 -1.54 50.48
C ASP A 482 -12.29 -2.81 50.32
N ALA A 483 -11.13 -2.71 49.64
CA ALA A 483 -10.20 -3.82 49.50
C ALA A 483 -9.62 -4.24 50.87
N ILE A 484 -9.26 -3.29 51.72
CA ILE A 484 -8.80 -3.55 53.08
C ILE A 484 -9.93 -4.19 53.91
N ARG A 485 -11.13 -3.61 53.91
CA ARG A 485 -12.28 -4.13 54.69
C ARG A 485 -12.69 -5.53 54.28
N ALA A 486 -12.78 -5.80 52.98
CA ALA A 486 -13.21 -7.10 52.48
C ALA A 486 -12.19 -8.21 52.74
N SER A 487 -10.89 -7.87 52.75
CA SER A 487 -9.82 -8.86 52.99
C SER A 487 -9.41 -8.99 54.45
N GLY A 488 -9.68 -7.98 55.28
CA GLY A 488 -9.15 -7.88 56.64
C GLY A 488 -7.63 -7.67 56.70
N HIS A 489 -6.98 -7.39 55.56
CA HIS A 489 -5.54 -7.22 55.42
C HIS A 489 -5.23 -5.77 55.06
N GLY A 490 -4.29 -5.16 55.79
CA GLY A 490 -3.95 -3.75 55.67
C GLY A 490 -4.75 -2.85 56.63
N SER A 491 -4.29 -1.61 56.80
CA SER A 491 -4.95 -0.59 57.62
C SER A 491 -4.58 0.83 57.21
N THR A 492 -3.75 1.02 56.19
CA THR A 492 -3.17 2.32 55.83
C THR A 492 -3.38 2.65 54.37
N ILE A 493 -3.87 3.86 54.12
CA ILE A 493 -3.94 4.45 52.79
C ILE A 493 -3.08 5.71 52.79
N THR A 494 -2.11 5.78 51.90
CA THR A 494 -1.21 6.92 51.74
C THR A 494 -1.49 7.65 50.43
N VAL A 495 -1.74 8.96 50.50
CA VAL A 495 -1.82 9.84 49.33
C VAL A 495 -0.61 10.76 49.32
N ARG A 496 0.13 10.78 48.21
CA ARG A 496 1.36 11.58 48.06
C ARG A 496 1.35 12.33 46.73
N ALA A 497 1.90 13.54 46.72
CA ALA A 497 2.17 14.29 45.50
C ALA A 497 3.68 14.60 45.36
N ARG A 498 4.22 14.56 44.14
CA ARG A 498 5.61 14.94 43.84
C ARG A 498 5.79 15.42 42.39
N ALA A 499 6.81 16.22 42.13
CA ALA A 499 7.20 16.59 40.78
C ALA A 499 7.90 15.43 40.05
N LEU A 500 7.71 15.34 38.73
CA LEU A 500 8.55 14.54 37.83
C LEU A 500 9.35 15.46 36.92
N ASP A 501 10.68 15.32 36.97
CA ASP A 501 11.59 16.08 36.11
C ASP A 501 11.64 15.54 34.67
N GLY A 502 12.03 16.43 33.74
CA GLY A 502 11.91 16.26 32.28
C GLY A 502 12.52 15.01 31.63
N MET A 503 13.40 14.25 32.30
CA MET A 503 13.92 12.97 31.82
C MET A 503 12.84 11.87 31.70
N SER A 504 11.72 12.01 32.39
CA SER A 504 10.63 11.01 32.40
C SER A 504 9.57 11.22 31.31
N SER A 505 9.51 12.41 30.70
CA SER A 505 8.54 12.76 29.64
C SER A 505 8.73 11.93 28.37
N ARG A 506 9.99 11.66 27.97
CA ARG A 506 10.35 10.84 26.79
C ARG A 506 10.01 9.36 26.96
N GLN A 507 9.94 8.85 28.19
CA GLN A 507 9.55 7.45 28.47
C GLN A 507 8.02 7.26 28.57
N LEU A 508 7.24 8.34 28.66
CA LEU A 508 5.78 8.31 28.77
C LEU A 508 5.07 8.39 27.40
N GLY A 509 5.80 8.61 26.30
CA GLY A 509 5.28 8.53 24.93
C GLY A 509 4.35 9.69 24.52
N ARG A 510 4.25 10.78 25.31
CA ARG A 510 3.43 11.95 25.00
C ARG A 510 4.30 13.21 24.88
N PRO A 511 4.70 13.63 23.67
CA PRO A 511 5.41 14.91 23.47
C PRO A 511 4.48 16.10 23.77
N GLY A 512 5.05 17.23 24.19
CA GLY A 512 4.30 18.48 24.34
C GLY A 512 3.79 19.01 22.98
N PRO A 513 2.87 19.98 22.98
CA PRO A 513 2.28 20.58 21.77
C PRO A 513 3.36 21.19 20.86
N ASP A 514 4.49 21.61 21.42
CA ASP A 514 5.63 22.16 20.68
C ASP A 514 6.77 21.14 20.45
N GLY A 515 6.54 19.85 20.72
CA GLY A 515 7.60 18.81 20.67
C GLY A 515 8.62 18.87 21.81
N GLY A 516 8.46 19.79 22.77
CA GLY A 516 9.28 19.93 23.97
C GLY A 516 8.92 18.97 25.12
N ALA A 517 9.79 18.91 26.14
CA ALA A 517 9.53 18.17 27.37
C ALA A 517 8.48 18.91 28.22
N ARG A 518 7.35 18.26 28.54
CA ARG A 518 6.39 18.74 29.54
C ARG A 518 6.83 18.29 30.94
N ASP A 519 6.77 19.20 31.90
CA ASP A 519 6.87 18.87 33.33
C ASP A 519 5.55 18.25 33.81
N PHE A 520 5.63 17.26 34.68
CA PHE A 520 4.47 16.55 35.22
C PHE A 520 4.48 16.55 36.75
N VAL A 521 3.29 16.44 37.33
CA VAL A 521 3.09 16.17 38.76
C VAL A 521 2.50 14.77 38.90
N GLU A 522 3.10 13.93 39.75
CA GLU A 522 2.58 12.61 40.08
C GLU A 522 1.85 12.67 41.42
N PHE A 523 0.60 12.21 41.40
CA PHE A 523 -0.19 11.88 42.57
C PHE A 523 -0.23 10.36 42.71
N SER A 524 0.12 9.83 43.87
CA SER A 524 0.05 8.40 44.16
C SER A 524 -0.88 8.12 45.32
N VAL A 525 -1.83 7.20 45.11
CA VAL A 525 -2.66 6.60 46.17
C VAL A 525 -2.16 5.17 46.38
N SER A 526 -1.66 4.88 47.58
CA SER A 526 -1.09 3.60 47.97
C SER A 526 -1.86 3.00 49.14
N ASP A 527 -2.20 1.72 49.08
CA ASP A 527 -2.74 0.95 50.20
C ASP A 527 -1.84 -0.24 50.55
N ASP A 528 -1.93 -0.69 51.80
CA ASP A 528 -1.32 -1.92 52.31
C ASP A 528 -2.28 -3.12 52.27
N GLY A 529 -3.28 -3.05 51.39
CA GLY A 529 -4.37 -4.02 51.26
C GLY A 529 -3.97 -5.35 50.60
N PRO A 530 -4.94 -6.15 50.14
CA PRO A 530 -4.70 -7.50 49.62
C PRO A 530 -4.01 -7.51 48.24
N GLY A 531 -3.94 -6.36 47.56
CA GLY A 531 -3.38 -6.24 46.22
C GLY A 531 -4.19 -6.99 45.14
N MET A 532 -3.65 -7.00 43.93
CA MET A 532 -4.27 -7.58 42.73
C MET A 532 -3.35 -8.60 42.07
N SER A 533 -3.94 -9.64 41.49
CA SER A 533 -3.22 -10.54 40.59
C SER A 533 -2.84 -9.82 39.29
N ALA A 534 -1.86 -10.36 38.56
CA ALA A 534 -1.45 -9.79 37.27
C ALA A 534 -2.59 -9.74 36.24
N GLU A 535 -3.56 -10.66 36.34
CA GLU A 535 -4.74 -10.69 35.47
C GLU A 535 -5.74 -9.58 35.85
N VAL A 536 -6.06 -9.46 37.13
CA VAL A 536 -6.95 -8.42 37.65
C VAL A 536 -6.38 -7.04 37.36
N ARG A 537 -5.08 -6.82 37.59
CA ARG A 537 -4.40 -5.55 37.33
C ARG A 537 -4.49 -5.09 35.87
N ARG A 538 -4.43 -6.03 34.90
CA ARG A 538 -4.53 -5.70 33.47
C ARG A 538 -5.92 -5.24 33.06
N ARG A 539 -6.94 -5.79 33.71
CA ARG A 539 -8.35 -5.51 33.42
C ARG A 539 -8.96 -4.47 34.36
N ALA A 540 -8.21 -4.02 35.36
CA ALA A 540 -8.72 -3.14 36.41
C ALA A 540 -9.24 -1.79 35.87
N THR A 541 -8.72 -1.32 34.74
CA THR A 541 -9.17 -0.10 34.07
C THR A 541 -10.29 -0.35 33.05
N ASP A 542 -10.63 -1.60 32.77
CA ASP A 542 -11.73 -1.95 31.87
C ASP A 542 -13.06 -1.52 32.52
N PRO A 543 -13.93 -0.80 31.79
CA PRO A 543 -15.25 -0.45 32.31
C PRO A 543 -16.03 -1.69 32.79
N PHE A 544 -16.70 -1.57 33.94
CA PHE A 544 -17.53 -2.63 34.57
C PHE A 544 -16.76 -3.84 35.11
N PHE A 545 -15.43 -3.85 35.03
CA PHE A 545 -14.64 -4.91 35.63
C PHE A 545 -14.59 -4.74 37.16
N THR A 546 -15.06 -5.75 37.89
CA THR A 546 -15.02 -5.78 39.36
C THR A 546 -14.66 -7.18 39.86
N THR A 547 -13.87 -7.24 40.92
CA THR A 547 -13.60 -8.48 41.66
C THR A 547 -14.50 -8.65 42.88
N LYS A 548 -15.36 -7.66 43.15
CA LYS A 548 -16.40 -7.70 44.19
C LYS A 548 -17.66 -8.35 43.59
N GLY A 549 -18.36 -9.17 44.38
CA GLY A 549 -19.55 -9.92 43.92
C GLY A 549 -20.65 -9.04 43.32
N GLN A 550 -21.63 -9.68 42.68
CA GLN A 550 -22.62 -9.08 41.76
C GLN A 550 -23.53 -7.96 42.34
N GLN A 551 -23.36 -7.60 43.62
CA GLN A 551 -24.12 -6.55 44.31
C GLN A 551 -23.28 -5.41 44.94
N ASP A 552 -21.95 -5.49 44.98
CA ASP A 552 -21.11 -4.58 45.82
C ASP A 552 -20.07 -3.75 45.05
N GLY A 553 -20.10 -3.73 43.71
CA GLY A 553 -19.16 -2.92 42.94
C GLY A 553 -19.64 -2.63 41.53
N THR A 554 -19.77 -1.34 41.20
CA THR A 554 -20.17 -0.88 39.85
C THR A 554 -19.10 -1.12 38.78
N GLY A 555 -17.85 -1.43 39.17
CA GLY A 555 -16.72 -1.60 38.25
C GLY A 555 -16.36 -0.34 37.47
N LEU A 556 -16.91 0.83 37.85
CA LEU A 556 -16.71 2.10 37.14
C LEU A 556 -15.64 2.99 37.77
N GLY A 557 -15.26 2.74 39.02
CA GLY A 557 -14.39 3.65 39.78
C GLY A 557 -13.04 3.89 39.09
N LEU A 558 -12.33 2.82 38.70
CA LEU A 558 -11.00 2.95 38.10
C LEU A 558 -11.03 3.33 36.62
N SER A 559 -12.10 2.99 35.89
CA SER A 559 -12.31 3.45 34.51
C SER A 559 -12.62 4.94 34.43
N VAL A 560 -13.35 5.50 35.42
CA VAL A 560 -13.60 6.95 35.53
C VAL A 560 -12.29 7.69 35.84
N VAL A 561 -11.46 7.13 36.73
CA VAL A 561 -10.12 7.68 37.03
C VAL A 561 -9.23 7.66 35.79
N TYR A 562 -9.24 6.56 35.03
CA TYR A 562 -8.50 6.46 33.77
C TYR A 562 -8.94 7.51 32.75
N GLY A 563 -10.25 7.65 32.53
CA GLY A 563 -10.82 8.64 31.61
C GLY A 563 -10.45 10.08 31.98
N PHE A 564 -10.54 10.44 33.27
CA PHE A 564 -10.10 11.75 33.77
C PHE A 564 -8.61 12.02 33.46
N VAL A 565 -7.74 11.07 33.78
CA VAL A 565 -6.30 11.22 33.58
C VAL A 565 -5.96 11.34 32.09
N GLU A 566 -6.61 10.54 31.24
CA GLU A 566 -6.42 10.60 29.79
C GLU A 566 -6.89 11.94 29.20
N GLN A 567 -8.07 12.41 29.60
CA GLN A 567 -8.69 13.65 29.14
C GLN A 567 -7.93 14.90 29.63
N SER A 568 -7.26 14.79 30.77
CA SER A 568 -6.34 15.83 31.29
C SER A 568 -4.95 15.80 30.62
N GLY A 569 -4.75 14.98 29.58
CA GLY A 569 -3.44 14.83 28.92
C GLY A 569 -2.39 14.10 29.75
N GLY A 570 -2.80 13.43 30.82
CA GLY A 570 -1.95 12.71 31.77
C GLY A 570 -1.77 11.21 31.47
N VAL A 571 -1.13 10.50 32.40
CA VAL A 571 -0.89 9.05 32.33
C VAL A 571 -1.22 8.37 33.66
N LEU A 572 -2.00 7.29 33.63
CA LEU A 572 -2.31 6.46 34.79
C LEU A 572 -1.38 5.23 34.84
N LYS A 573 -0.81 4.91 36.00
CA LYS A 573 -0.04 3.66 36.21
C LYS A 573 -0.50 2.94 37.47
N ILE A 574 -0.67 1.62 37.37
CA ILE A 574 -1.10 0.77 38.49
C ILE A 574 0.01 -0.23 38.82
N TYR A 575 0.43 -0.24 40.08
CA TYR A 575 1.39 -1.17 40.64
C TYR A 575 0.70 -1.94 41.75
N SER A 576 0.64 -3.26 41.66
CA SER A 576 -0.04 -4.08 42.66
C SER A 576 0.52 -5.49 42.65
N GLU A 577 0.69 -6.06 43.84
CA GLU A 577 1.11 -7.44 44.10
C GLU A 577 0.21 -8.03 45.19
N VAL A 578 -0.19 -9.29 45.01
CA VAL A 578 -1.03 -10.01 45.98
C VAL A 578 -0.33 -10.06 47.34
N GLY A 579 -1.02 -9.61 48.39
CA GLY A 579 -0.56 -9.55 49.78
C GLY A 579 0.34 -8.35 50.12
N ARG A 580 0.64 -7.47 49.16
CA ARG A 580 1.48 -6.27 49.38
C ARG A 580 0.75 -4.94 49.19
N GLY A 581 -0.49 -4.97 48.68
CA GLY A 581 -1.29 -3.79 48.43
C GLY A 581 -1.18 -3.23 47.02
N THR A 582 -1.81 -2.08 46.80
CA THR A 582 -1.93 -1.43 45.49
C THR A 582 -1.42 0.00 45.56
N THR A 583 -0.77 0.45 44.48
CA THR A 583 -0.40 1.85 44.27
C THR A 583 -0.84 2.29 42.89
N VAL A 584 -1.72 3.29 42.85
CA VAL A 584 -2.19 3.93 41.63
C VAL A 584 -1.55 5.30 41.52
N ARG A 585 -0.93 5.59 40.38
CA ARG A 585 -0.24 6.85 40.10
C ARG A 585 -0.93 7.60 38.96
N LEU A 586 -1.34 8.83 39.24
CA LEU A 586 -1.91 9.78 38.28
C LEU A 586 -0.82 10.80 37.95
N ILE A 587 -0.38 10.82 36.70
CA ILE A 587 0.68 11.73 36.23
C ILE A 587 -0.01 12.81 35.39
N LEU A 588 -0.09 14.03 35.90
CA LEU A 588 -0.84 15.14 35.30
C LEU A 588 0.09 16.28 34.88
N PRO A 589 -0.26 17.09 33.87
CA PRO A 589 0.55 18.24 33.46
C PRO A 589 0.76 19.24 34.58
N ARG A 590 1.98 19.77 34.70
CA ARG A 590 2.31 20.82 35.67
C ARG A 590 1.65 22.16 35.27
N GLY A 591 1.05 22.83 36.25
CA GLY A 591 0.46 24.18 36.11
C GLY A 591 1.41 25.30 36.55
N SER A 592 0.91 26.54 36.59
CA SER A 592 1.62 27.74 37.04
C SER A 592 0.84 28.52 38.09
N ALA A 593 1.54 29.28 38.94
CA ALA A 593 0.94 30.08 40.01
C ALA A 593 0.10 31.28 39.50
N GLU A 594 0.35 31.74 38.27
CA GLU A 594 -0.37 32.88 37.66
C GLU A 594 -1.82 32.53 37.25
N GLY A 595 -2.17 31.23 37.18
CA GLY A 595 -3.52 30.75 36.82
C GLY A 595 -4.44 30.43 38.00
N ALA A 596 -4.10 30.86 39.22
CA ALA A 596 -4.78 30.50 40.46
C ALA A 596 -6.10 31.27 40.67
N ALA A 597 -7.23 30.56 40.81
CA ALA A 597 -8.46 31.16 41.33
C ALA A 597 -8.50 31.07 42.89
N PRO A 598 -9.00 32.11 43.58
CA PRO A 598 -9.07 32.11 45.05
C PRO A 598 -10.08 31.07 45.58
N ARG A 599 -9.71 30.37 46.66
CA ARG A 599 -10.54 29.41 47.39
C ARG A 599 -11.75 30.08 48.04
N ARG A 600 -12.94 29.50 47.91
CA ARG A 600 -14.11 29.83 48.75
C ARG A 600 -14.25 28.78 49.85
N SER A 601 -14.18 29.19 51.12
CA SER A 601 -14.42 28.33 52.28
C SER A 601 -15.92 28.22 52.57
N THR A 602 -16.36 27.02 52.94
CA THR A 602 -17.76 26.61 53.17
C THR A 602 -18.27 26.88 54.59
N ASP A 603 -17.47 27.49 55.46
CA ASP A 603 -17.80 27.70 56.88
C ASP A 603 -17.78 29.20 57.26
N GLN A 604 -18.44 30.03 56.44
CA GLN A 604 -18.58 31.45 56.73
C GLN A 604 -19.78 31.69 57.66
N PRO A 605 -19.60 32.45 58.77
CA PRO A 605 -20.72 32.84 59.61
C PRO A 605 -21.72 33.68 58.82
N VAL A 606 -23.00 33.39 58.99
CA VAL A 606 -24.10 34.17 58.39
C VAL A 606 -23.97 35.61 58.85
N THR A 607 -23.75 36.52 57.90
CA THR A 607 -23.70 37.95 58.18
C THR A 607 -25.12 38.52 58.10
N PRO A 608 -25.65 39.15 59.16
CA PRO A 608 -26.99 39.72 59.13
C PRO A 608 -27.13 40.84 58.09
N GLY A 609 -28.24 40.86 57.38
CA GLY A 609 -28.66 41.97 56.52
C GLY A 609 -29.08 43.19 57.35
N ALA A 610 -29.10 44.36 56.70
CA ALA A 610 -29.50 45.64 57.27
C ALA A 610 -30.91 46.07 56.82
N GLY A 611 -31.71 45.14 56.29
CA GLY A 611 -33.07 45.38 55.79
C GLY A 611 -33.17 45.63 54.29
N GLU A 612 -32.14 45.32 53.51
CA GLU A 612 -32.13 45.41 52.05
C GLU A 612 -33.21 44.51 51.42
N HIS A 613 -33.74 44.93 50.27
CA HIS A 613 -34.83 44.26 49.58
C HIS A 613 -34.33 43.33 48.47
N ILE A 614 -34.52 42.03 48.67
CA ILE A 614 -34.19 40.99 47.70
C ILE A 614 -35.46 40.56 46.95
N LEU A 615 -35.42 40.59 45.62
CA LEU A 615 -36.41 39.95 44.76
C LEU A 615 -35.95 38.52 44.44
N VAL A 616 -36.73 37.53 44.87
CA VAL A 616 -36.47 36.11 44.61
C VAL A 616 -37.45 35.60 43.55
N VAL A 617 -36.94 35.01 42.48
CA VAL A 617 -37.74 34.46 41.38
C VAL A 617 -37.43 32.98 41.21
N ASP A 618 -38.43 32.14 41.44
CA ASP A 618 -38.34 30.67 41.31
C ASP A 618 -39.75 30.11 41.05
N ASP A 619 -39.88 29.15 40.12
CA ASP A 619 -41.18 28.56 39.76
C ASP A 619 -41.67 27.50 40.76
N GLN A 620 -40.82 27.08 41.70
CA GLN A 620 -41.14 26.09 42.72
C GLN A 620 -41.65 26.76 44.00
N PRO A 621 -42.96 26.67 44.32
CA PRO A 621 -43.57 27.42 45.42
C PRO A 621 -43.00 27.05 46.80
N ASP A 622 -42.66 25.79 47.02
CA ASP A 622 -42.10 25.32 48.29
C ASP A 622 -40.68 25.83 48.52
N LEU A 623 -39.84 25.81 47.47
CA LEU A 623 -38.48 26.34 47.53
C LEU A 623 -38.47 27.86 47.67
N LEU A 624 -39.40 28.53 47.01
CA LEU A 624 -39.59 29.98 47.09
C LEU A 624 -39.98 30.41 48.52
N ALA A 625 -40.88 29.65 49.18
CA ALA A 625 -41.26 29.88 50.57
C ALA A 625 -40.09 29.66 51.54
N ILE A 626 -39.34 28.57 51.39
CA ILE A 626 -38.18 28.26 52.25
C ILE A 626 -37.07 29.31 52.07
N THR A 627 -36.78 29.70 50.82
CA THR A 627 -35.79 30.73 50.50
C THR A 627 -36.19 32.07 51.10
N ARG A 628 -37.46 32.46 51.01
CA ARG A 628 -37.97 33.67 51.65
C ARG A 628 -37.77 33.64 53.15
N ASP A 629 -38.26 32.59 53.83
CA ASP A 629 -38.21 32.51 55.29
C ASP A 629 -36.75 32.48 55.80
N MET A 630 -35.84 31.85 55.05
CA MET A 630 -34.41 31.86 55.33
C MET A 630 -33.79 33.26 55.20
N LEU A 631 -34.07 33.98 54.11
CA LEU A 631 -33.53 35.32 53.86
C LEU A 631 -34.11 36.36 54.82
N GLU A 632 -35.39 36.26 55.17
CA GLU A 632 -36.01 37.07 56.23
C GLU A 632 -35.37 36.79 57.60
N GLY A 633 -35.07 35.51 57.89
CA GLY A 633 -34.30 35.10 59.06
C GLY A 633 -32.87 35.67 59.11
N PHE A 634 -32.29 36.02 57.94
CA PHE A 634 -31.02 36.72 57.84
C PHE A 634 -31.13 38.24 57.96
N GLY A 635 -32.35 38.80 58.07
CA GLY A 635 -32.59 40.23 58.24
C GLY A 635 -32.85 41.01 56.94
N TYR A 636 -33.12 40.32 55.83
CA TYR A 636 -33.50 40.95 54.56
C TYR A 636 -35.02 41.14 54.44
N ARG A 637 -35.46 42.12 53.64
CA ARG A 637 -36.83 42.18 53.14
C ARG A 637 -36.90 41.38 51.85
N VAL A 638 -37.89 40.50 51.72
CA VAL A 638 -37.97 39.60 50.56
C VAL A 638 -39.29 39.77 49.83
N THR A 639 -39.23 39.92 48.51
CA THR A 639 -40.39 39.73 47.64
C THR A 639 -40.16 38.54 46.74
N THR A 640 -41.20 37.74 46.56
CA THR A 640 -41.15 36.50 45.79
C THR A 640 -41.99 36.64 44.54
N ALA A 641 -41.50 36.13 43.42
CA ALA A 641 -42.25 35.97 42.17
C ALA A 641 -42.11 34.53 41.66
N ARG A 642 -43.20 33.98 41.11
CA ARG A 642 -43.27 32.59 40.61
C ARG A 642 -42.96 32.46 39.13
N SER A 643 -42.76 33.59 38.46
CA SER A 643 -42.45 33.65 37.04
C SER A 643 -41.72 34.95 36.71
N GLY A 644 -41.01 34.96 35.58
CA GLY A 644 -40.40 36.19 35.07
C GLY A 644 -41.40 37.30 34.78
N ALA A 645 -42.61 36.96 34.33
CA ALA A 645 -43.67 37.93 34.09
C ALA A 645 -44.11 38.64 35.39
N GLU A 646 -44.34 37.87 36.46
CA GLU A 646 -44.71 38.40 37.78
C GLU A 646 -43.57 39.25 38.38
N ALA A 647 -42.32 38.84 38.18
CA ALA A 647 -41.15 39.60 38.63
C ALA A 647 -41.05 40.97 37.94
N LEU A 648 -41.28 41.03 36.63
CA LEU A 648 -41.24 42.27 35.86
C LEU A 648 -42.44 43.18 36.15
N GLU A 649 -43.64 42.61 36.35
CA GLU A 649 -44.83 43.36 36.76
C GLU A 649 -44.61 44.02 38.13
N TRP A 650 -44.01 43.28 39.07
CA TRP A 650 -43.67 43.81 40.38
C TRP A 650 -42.63 44.93 40.31
N LEU A 651 -41.54 44.74 39.56
CA LEU A 651 -40.51 45.76 39.36
C LEU A 651 -41.07 47.04 38.71
N GLY A 652 -42.05 46.89 37.81
CA GLY A 652 -42.71 48.03 37.16
C GLY A 652 -43.66 48.82 38.07
N SER A 653 -44.17 48.22 39.15
CA SER A 653 -45.21 48.81 40.01
C SER A 653 -44.71 49.24 41.39
N ALA A 654 -43.75 48.52 41.99
CA ALA A 654 -43.34 48.70 43.38
C ALA A 654 -41.98 49.39 43.58
N GLY A 655 -41.20 49.59 42.51
CA GLY A 655 -39.86 50.19 42.55
C GLY A 655 -38.71 49.16 42.52
N PRO A 656 -37.44 49.62 42.50
CA PRO A 656 -36.27 48.74 42.34
C PRO A 656 -35.99 47.94 43.63
N CYS A 657 -35.60 46.66 43.48
CA CYS A 657 -34.99 45.89 44.55
C CYS A 657 -33.48 46.19 44.67
N ASP A 658 -32.89 45.82 45.80
CA ASP A 658 -31.45 45.95 46.03
C ASP A 658 -30.64 44.76 45.48
N LEU A 659 -31.29 43.61 45.25
CA LEU A 659 -30.69 42.43 44.61
C LEU A 659 -31.76 41.55 43.94
N LEU A 660 -31.43 41.00 42.77
CA LEU A 660 -32.22 39.97 42.10
C LEU A 660 -31.57 38.59 42.32
N LEU A 661 -32.33 37.66 42.88
CA LEU A 661 -31.97 36.25 43.01
C LEU A 661 -32.94 35.44 42.14
N THR A 662 -32.49 34.89 41.01
CA THR A 662 -33.38 34.23 40.04
C THR A 662 -32.92 32.82 39.69
N ASP A 663 -33.85 31.88 39.55
CA ASP A 663 -33.57 30.60 38.89
C ASP A 663 -33.25 30.83 37.42
N VAL A 664 -32.38 29.97 36.86
CA VAL A 664 -31.97 30.01 35.46
C VAL A 664 -33.02 29.36 34.57
N VAL A 665 -33.56 28.21 34.99
CA VAL A 665 -34.46 27.40 34.20
C VAL A 665 -35.87 27.55 34.73
N MET A 666 -36.69 28.38 34.07
CA MET A 666 -38.10 28.56 34.41
C MET A 666 -38.98 28.49 33.16
N PRO A 667 -40.22 27.97 33.26
CA PRO A 667 -41.17 27.99 32.17
C PRO A 667 -41.51 29.42 31.71
N GLY A 668 -41.55 29.62 30.38
CA GLY A 668 -41.97 30.88 29.77
C GLY A 668 -40.85 31.90 29.61
N MET A 669 -40.18 32.28 30.69
CA MET A 669 -39.07 33.24 30.68
C MET A 669 -37.92 32.75 31.55
N SER A 670 -36.73 32.65 30.97
CA SER A 670 -35.52 32.20 31.66
C SER A 670 -34.95 33.27 32.60
N GLY A 671 -34.14 32.84 33.57
CA GLY A 671 -33.44 33.75 34.47
C GLY A 671 -32.55 34.77 33.75
N PHE A 672 -31.94 34.37 32.62
CA PHE A 672 -31.12 35.26 31.80
C PHE A 672 -31.95 36.38 31.15
N GLU A 673 -33.14 36.05 30.63
CA GLU A 673 -34.05 37.03 30.03
C GLU A 673 -34.59 38.01 31.07
N ILE A 674 -34.86 37.55 32.29
CA ILE A 674 -35.25 38.40 33.42
C ILE A 674 -34.09 39.32 33.79
N ALA A 675 -32.88 38.80 33.94
CA ALA A 675 -31.71 39.59 34.29
C ALA A 675 -31.40 40.67 33.24
N ALA A 676 -31.55 40.37 31.94
CA ALA A 676 -31.42 41.34 30.87
C ALA A 676 -32.48 42.46 30.96
N ALA A 677 -33.74 42.09 31.22
CA ALA A 677 -34.82 43.06 31.41
C ALA A 677 -34.60 43.94 32.65
N VAL A 678 -34.17 43.35 33.77
CA VAL A 678 -33.82 44.10 34.99
C VAL A 678 -32.61 45.00 34.76
N ARG A 679 -31.58 44.56 34.03
CA ARG A 679 -30.42 45.39 33.69
C ARG A 679 -30.82 46.59 32.82
N ALA A 680 -31.79 46.44 31.93
CA ALA A 680 -32.31 47.55 31.12
C ALA A 680 -33.12 48.57 31.95
N MET A 681 -33.90 48.11 32.94
CA MET A 681 -34.74 48.97 33.79
C MET A 681 -33.97 49.61 34.95
N ALA A 682 -33.08 48.84 35.57
CA ALA A 682 -32.31 49.21 36.75
C ALA A 682 -30.86 48.71 36.59
N PRO A 683 -30.00 49.44 35.85
CA PRO A 683 -28.64 49.01 35.47
C PRO A 683 -27.71 48.67 36.63
N LYS A 684 -28.08 49.09 37.83
CA LYS A 684 -27.32 48.99 39.05
C LYS A 684 -27.63 47.72 39.86
N VAL A 685 -28.81 47.11 39.70
CA VAL A 685 -29.18 45.96 40.54
C VAL A 685 -28.21 44.77 40.34
N PRO A 686 -27.59 44.25 41.41
CA PRO A 686 -26.80 43.03 41.36
C PRO A 686 -27.72 41.83 41.11
N VAL A 687 -27.24 40.88 40.30
CA VAL A 687 -27.96 39.65 39.94
C VAL A 687 -27.18 38.47 40.50
N ILE A 688 -27.88 37.47 41.04
CA ILE A 688 -27.34 36.16 41.39
C ILE A 688 -28.23 35.10 40.75
N TYR A 689 -27.62 34.19 40.01
CA TYR A 689 -28.33 33.07 39.38
C TYR A 689 -28.34 31.86 40.31
N MET A 690 -29.50 31.23 40.48
CA MET A 690 -29.64 29.93 41.12
C MET A 690 -29.75 28.86 40.03
N SER A 691 -28.99 27.77 40.14
CA SER A 691 -29.03 26.70 39.13
C SER A 691 -28.91 25.32 39.76
N GLY A 692 -29.72 24.37 39.30
CA GLY A 692 -29.52 22.94 39.61
C GLY A 692 -28.31 22.32 38.90
N TYR A 693 -27.70 23.04 37.96
CA TYR A 693 -26.58 22.58 37.12
C TYR A 693 -25.29 23.35 37.43
N THR A 694 -24.15 22.66 37.45
CA THR A 694 -22.82 23.28 37.60
C THR A 694 -22.28 23.79 36.27
N GLY A 695 -21.52 24.89 36.24
CA GLY A 695 -20.76 25.29 35.04
C GLY A 695 -21.58 25.90 33.91
N ILE A 696 -22.43 26.88 34.23
CA ILE A 696 -22.96 27.82 33.24
C ILE A 696 -21.78 28.69 32.77
N SER A 697 -21.51 28.73 31.46
CA SER A 697 -20.44 29.54 30.89
C SER A 697 -20.88 30.99 30.66
N ASP A 698 -19.92 31.92 30.60
CA ASP A 698 -20.19 33.34 30.30
C ASP A 698 -20.91 33.51 28.95
N GLU A 699 -20.58 32.66 27.96
CA GLU A 699 -21.28 32.61 26.66
C GLU A 699 -22.77 32.25 26.79
N GLN A 700 -23.13 31.39 27.76
CA GLN A 700 -24.52 31.02 28.03
C GLN A 700 -25.29 32.10 28.81
N MET A 701 -24.60 32.95 29.58
CA MET A 701 -25.21 34.05 30.34
C MET A 701 -25.56 35.27 29.48
N GLY A 702 -24.96 35.40 28.29
CA GLY A 702 -25.19 36.52 27.39
C GLY A 702 -24.72 37.86 27.98
N ASP A 703 -25.59 38.88 27.93
CA ASP A 703 -25.22 40.27 28.28
C ASP A 703 -25.06 40.54 29.79
N VAL A 704 -25.56 39.64 30.66
CA VAL A 704 -25.52 39.82 32.12
C VAL A 704 -24.81 38.66 32.80
N VAL A 705 -23.47 38.76 32.86
CA VAL A 705 -22.61 37.84 33.60
C VAL A 705 -22.71 38.13 35.10
N ALA A 706 -23.06 37.10 35.88
CA ALA A 706 -23.29 37.22 37.31
C ALA A 706 -22.92 35.94 38.07
N PRO A 707 -22.66 36.02 39.39
CA PRO A 707 -22.38 34.85 40.22
C PRO A 707 -23.52 33.82 40.18
N VAL A 708 -23.15 32.54 40.15
CA VAL A 708 -24.09 31.41 40.18
C VAL A 708 -23.95 30.67 41.50
N VAL A 709 -25.09 30.35 42.13
CA VAL A 709 -25.19 29.46 43.30
C VAL A 709 -25.89 28.16 42.91
N GLN A 710 -25.35 27.02 43.37
CA GLN A 710 -25.88 25.71 43.01
C GLN A 710 -27.02 25.29 43.94
N LYS A 711 -28.17 24.89 43.39
CA LYS A 711 -29.27 24.30 44.15
C LYS A 711 -29.06 22.78 44.34
N PRO A 712 -29.19 22.22 45.56
CA PRO A 712 -29.35 22.90 46.85
C PRO A 712 -28.02 23.45 47.39
N SER A 713 -28.01 24.70 47.87
CA SER A 713 -26.83 25.36 48.45
C SER A 713 -26.91 25.43 49.98
N PRO A 714 -25.77 25.34 50.70
CA PRO A 714 -25.70 25.67 52.12
C PRO A 714 -26.12 27.13 52.39
N PRO A 715 -26.85 27.41 53.48
CA PRO A 715 -27.30 28.77 53.80
C PRO A 715 -26.17 29.79 53.96
N GLY A 716 -25.00 29.38 54.47
CA GLY A 716 -23.83 30.24 54.61
C GLY A 716 -23.21 30.68 53.27
N GLU A 717 -23.22 29.81 52.27
CA GLU A 717 -22.73 30.13 50.93
C GLU A 717 -23.62 31.17 50.23
N LEU A 718 -24.94 31.00 50.35
CA LEU A 718 -25.91 31.95 49.79
C LEU A 718 -25.82 33.31 50.50
N SER A 719 -25.71 33.32 51.84
CA SER A 719 -25.54 34.54 52.64
C SER A 719 -24.29 35.33 52.21
N ALA A 720 -23.15 34.65 52.04
CA ALA A 720 -21.90 35.26 51.61
C ALA A 720 -21.99 35.88 50.20
N LEU A 721 -22.61 35.17 49.25
CA LEU A 721 -22.80 35.67 47.88
C LEU A 721 -23.71 36.89 47.82
N ILE A 722 -24.82 36.87 48.57
CA ILE A 722 -25.74 38.01 48.67
C ILE A 722 -25.02 39.22 49.24
N ARG A 723 -24.26 39.03 50.33
CA ARG A 723 -23.52 40.13 50.97
C ARG A 723 -22.46 40.72 50.05
N ALA A 724 -21.70 39.88 49.35
CA ALA A 724 -20.73 40.32 48.35
C ALA A 724 -21.38 41.11 47.20
N GLY A 725 -22.56 40.68 46.74
CA GLY A 725 -23.32 41.39 45.69
C GLY A 725 -23.83 42.76 46.14
N LEU A 726 -24.33 42.87 47.38
CA LEU A 726 -24.83 44.11 47.96
C LEU A 726 -23.70 45.09 48.35
N ASP A 727 -22.57 44.60 48.85
CA ASP A 727 -21.44 45.44 49.29
C ASP A 727 -20.63 45.97 48.11
N GLY A 728 -20.45 45.17 47.05
CA GLY A 728 -19.86 45.63 45.80
C GLY A 728 -20.65 46.76 45.13
N HIS A 729 -21.92 46.91 45.51
CA HIS A 729 -22.81 47.95 45.00
C HIS A 729 -22.75 49.27 45.81
N HIS A 730 -22.41 49.21 47.09
CA HIS A 730 -22.29 50.40 47.95
C HIS A 730 -20.92 51.12 47.84
N ALA A 731 -19.93 50.48 47.20
CA ALA A 731 -18.57 51.01 47.02
C ALA A 731 -18.32 51.71 45.66
N ALA A 732 -19.34 51.86 44.80
CA ALA A 732 -19.22 52.36 43.42
C ALA A 732 -19.99 53.67 43.15
#